data_AF-A0A395I0N3-F1
#
_entry.id   AF-A0A395I0N3-F1
#
_cell.length_a   1.000
_cell.length_b   1.000
_cell.length_c   1.000
_cell.angle_alpha   90.00
_cell.angle_beta   90.00
_cell.angle_gamma   90.00
#
_symmetry.space_group_name_H-M   'P 1'
#
loop_
_entity.id
_entity.type
_entity.pdbx_description
1 polymer ?
#
loop_
_entity_poly.entity_id
_entity_poly.type
_entity_poly.pdbx_seq_one_letter_code
_entity_poly.pdbx_strand_id
1 'polypeptide(L)'
;MSSPLSADDEDIFERLQQRADPKVKEEQQKAVNERVRAIYEKAQSRLGELIDQNSTLPCVISSVQVHGAHHTRRSFLERLLNPLLSSNLARPYTLSEALQEVSARADKLGRFDVFQQPISVYLDQSSPVDPRTGLPNIDVLLSVKEKSRVLLKTGTDLGNTEGSAYGNLLWRNVFGGAENLNLNASLGTRTRSAYQATFDTPLFSDPDFRLEIGGIASATQKSWASHEEVLKGGWSKLRWMSSSGHYHELGYNGFWRQLTGLAENASSTVRADAGDSVKSSVFHSWAKDQRDNALLPTRGYYVKAFNELAGWGPLKGDVSFWKSEIETQAAVPVPVPGIEGDSGISFTTGFRAGLLCPLGLDSDSRPQLSRVNDRFLLGGPTDVRGFRLCGLGPHDGADAVGGDVYAAGSANLLLPLPRVGADKPFRLQAFVNGGRLLPLRTADRNVPTSSGEVRDAMASTLSEMTNGLPSVAAGIGLVYAHPVARFELNFSLPLVLRKDTLAAMAQYYPQQQPYGAQASAQNLQFYPSSYQSVSGHTTPSQATYDGFGGSSNPAAQAYPVGGVGSGYGGFGSPSGGVSGRMGEQGGLRTGWLAAFGTEGYDGEPPLLEELGVNFEHIRTKTLTVLNPFARIDQHLMDDSDLYGALLYIVLYGTFLLLSGKVFYGYIYGVAVFGTVALHLILSLMSPALDTAPVPTAADPTNYSPHHKPTMSDASAAGHFSATLTFPRSASVLGYCFLPLVLTSLVGILIPMDTMFGYLLTTAAVGWCTYSSSGMFCAVARMRGMRGLVAYPLALFYVVFGIMGIFSSRGSGTLAAKTGAA
;
A
#
# COMPACT_ATOMS: atom_id res chain seq x y z
N MET A 1 -38.10 -14.84 -68.92
CA MET A 1 -36.94 -14.17 -69.54
C MET A 1 -36.35 -13.23 -68.50
N SER A 2 -35.32 -13.71 -67.81
CA SER A 2 -34.58 -12.97 -66.80
C SER A 2 -33.48 -12.16 -67.49
N SER A 3 -33.53 -10.84 -67.35
CA SER A 3 -32.45 -9.95 -67.79
C SER A 3 -31.17 -10.22 -66.99
N PRO A 4 -29.99 -10.30 -67.62
CA PRO A 4 -28.74 -10.49 -66.89
C PRO A 4 -28.38 -9.20 -66.15
N LEU A 5 -27.94 -9.34 -64.89
CA LEU A 5 -27.38 -8.27 -64.07
C LEU A 5 -26.15 -7.69 -64.77
N SER A 6 -26.05 -6.36 -64.82
CA SER A 6 -24.89 -5.64 -65.36
C SER A 6 -23.67 -5.83 -64.48
N ALA A 7 -22.48 -5.88 -65.09
CA ALA A 7 -21.19 -6.07 -64.41
C ALA A 7 -20.91 -5.03 -63.29
N ASP A 8 -21.54 -3.86 -63.33
CA ASP A 8 -21.44 -2.85 -62.26
C ASP A 8 -22.15 -3.26 -60.96
N ASP A 9 -23.17 -4.13 -61.02
CA ASP A 9 -23.91 -4.60 -59.84
C ASP A 9 -23.18 -5.75 -59.11
N GLU A 10 -22.42 -6.59 -59.83
CA GLU A 10 -21.57 -7.62 -59.21
C GLU A 10 -20.40 -6.98 -58.43
N ASP A 11 -19.86 -5.86 -58.92
CA ASP A 11 -18.77 -5.11 -58.29
C ASP A 11 -19.21 -4.44 -56.97
N ILE A 12 -20.50 -4.07 -56.85
CA ILE A 12 -21.11 -3.54 -55.61
C ILE A 12 -21.29 -4.67 -54.58
N PHE A 13 -21.73 -5.84 -55.00
CA PHE A 13 -21.88 -7.01 -54.11
C PHE A 13 -20.52 -7.53 -53.61
N GLU A 14 -19.48 -7.54 -54.45
CA GLU A 14 -18.12 -7.87 -54.01
C GLU A 14 -17.55 -6.83 -53.02
N ARG A 15 -17.78 -5.53 -53.24
CA ARG A 15 -17.39 -4.47 -52.29
C ARG A 15 -18.14 -4.54 -50.96
N LEU A 16 -19.38 -5.01 -50.96
CA LEU A 16 -20.17 -5.26 -49.74
C LEU A 16 -19.75 -6.57 -49.02
N GLN A 17 -19.21 -7.55 -49.76
CA GLN A 17 -18.66 -8.80 -49.19
C GLN A 17 -17.25 -8.66 -48.62
N GLN A 18 -16.48 -7.64 -49.01
CA GLN A 18 -15.19 -7.35 -48.39
C GLN A 18 -15.39 -6.96 -46.93
N ARG A 19 -14.92 -7.81 -46.01
CA ARG A 19 -14.86 -7.50 -44.56
C ARG A 19 -14.04 -6.21 -44.39
N ALA A 20 -14.73 -5.10 -44.15
CA ALA A 20 -14.11 -3.81 -43.89
C ALA A 20 -13.02 -3.94 -42.81
N ASP A 21 -11.82 -3.49 -43.17
CA ASP A 21 -10.59 -3.59 -42.41
C ASP A 21 -10.79 -3.00 -40.99
N PRO A 22 -10.53 -3.75 -39.91
CA PRO A 22 -10.82 -3.30 -38.53
C PRO A 22 -10.19 -1.94 -38.18
N LYS A 23 -9.04 -1.61 -38.77
CA LYS A 23 -8.39 -0.30 -38.58
C LYS A 23 -9.18 0.87 -39.17
N VAL A 24 -9.79 0.68 -40.34
CA VAL A 24 -10.59 1.73 -41.00
C VAL A 24 -11.90 1.96 -40.24
N LYS A 25 -12.50 0.90 -39.68
CA LYS A 25 -13.67 1.03 -38.79
C LYS A 25 -13.33 1.80 -37.52
N GLU A 26 -12.17 1.55 -36.92
CA GLU A 26 -11.73 2.25 -35.72
C GLU A 26 -11.47 3.74 -35.99
N GLU A 27 -10.83 4.08 -37.12
CA GLU A 27 -10.65 5.47 -37.55
C GLU A 27 -11.98 6.17 -37.83
N GLN A 28 -12.92 5.51 -38.50
CA GLN A 28 -14.25 6.05 -38.73
C GLN A 28 -15.01 6.27 -37.41
N GLN A 29 -14.95 5.31 -36.49
CA GLN A 29 -15.55 5.43 -35.15
C GLN A 29 -14.94 6.60 -34.39
N LYS A 30 -13.61 6.79 -34.48
CA LYS A 30 -12.90 7.89 -33.83
C LYS A 30 -13.29 9.25 -34.43
N ALA A 31 -13.36 9.36 -35.75
CA ALA A 31 -13.79 10.58 -36.44
C ALA A 31 -15.26 10.93 -36.14
N VAL A 32 -16.14 9.93 -36.05
CA VAL A 32 -17.53 10.13 -35.62
C VAL A 32 -17.58 10.62 -34.17
N ASN A 33 -16.83 9.99 -33.27
CA ASN A 33 -16.76 10.41 -31.86
C ASN A 33 -16.21 11.83 -31.72
N GLU A 34 -15.20 12.22 -32.49
CA GLU A 34 -14.67 13.60 -32.51
C GLU A 34 -15.72 14.61 -32.99
N ARG A 35 -16.44 14.31 -34.08
CA ARG A 35 -17.51 15.18 -34.56
C ARG A 35 -18.64 15.33 -33.55
N VAL A 36 -19.06 14.22 -32.96
CA VAL A 36 -20.10 14.21 -31.91
C VAL A 36 -19.64 15.07 -30.73
N ARG A 37 -18.39 14.90 -30.28
CA ARG A 37 -17.81 15.71 -29.21
C ARG A 37 -17.77 17.19 -29.54
N ALA A 38 -17.32 17.57 -30.73
CA ALA A 38 -17.27 18.96 -31.17
C ALA A 38 -18.68 19.61 -31.23
N ILE A 39 -19.69 18.84 -31.66
CA ILE A 39 -21.08 19.28 -31.65
C ILE A 39 -21.57 19.48 -30.21
N TYR A 40 -21.27 18.55 -29.30
CA TYR A 40 -21.62 18.69 -27.88
C TYR A 40 -20.94 19.90 -27.24
N GLU A 41 -19.64 20.12 -27.50
CA GLU A 41 -18.90 21.27 -26.99
C GLU A 41 -19.50 22.58 -27.50
N LYS A 42 -19.84 22.67 -28.79
CA LYS A 42 -20.51 23.84 -29.37
C LYS A 42 -21.92 24.06 -28.83
N ALA A 43 -22.66 22.98 -28.55
CA ALA A 43 -23.97 23.06 -27.94
C ALA A 43 -23.88 23.57 -26.49
N GLN A 44 -22.89 23.09 -25.72
CA GLN A 44 -22.62 23.56 -24.37
C GLN A 44 -22.20 25.04 -24.34
N SER A 45 -21.32 25.47 -25.26
CA SER A 45 -20.90 26.88 -25.33
C SER A 45 -22.07 27.80 -25.66
N ARG A 46 -22.90 27.41 -26.64
CA ARG A 46 -24.10 28.17 -27.01
C ARG A 46 -25.12 28.23 -25.86
N LEU A 47 -25.27 27.13 -25.12
CA LEU A 47 -26.14 27.10 -23.95
C LEU A 47 -25.63 28.04 -22.85
N GLY A 48 -24.31 28.06 -22.62
CA GLY A 48 -23.67 29.03 -21.72
C GLY A 48 -23.96 30.48 -22.14
N GLU A 49 -23.76 30.82 -23.42
CA GLU A 49 -24.07 32.16 -23.94
C GLU A 49 -25.55 32.54 -23.75
N LEU A 50 -26.48 31.61 -23.98
CA LEU A 50 -27.91 31.86 -23.76
C LEU A 50 -28.26 32.06 -22.28
N ILE A 51 -27.62 31.32 -21.38
CA ILE A 51 -27.78 31.50 -19.93
C ILE A 51 -27.24 32.87 -19.52
N ASP A 52 -26.07 33.27 -20.04
CA ASP A 52 -25.47 34.56 -19.73
C ASP A 52 -26.32 35.73 -20.22
N GLN A 53 -26.85 35.64 -21.45
CA GLN A 53 -27.77 36.63 -22.02
C GLN A 53 -29.07 36.77 -21.22
N ASN A 54 -29.54 35.68 -20.61
CA ASN A 54 -30.79 35.63 -19.85
C ASN A 54 -30.57 35.58 -18.33
N SER A 55 -29.35 35.86 -17.88
CA SER A 55 -28.93 35.68 -16.48
C SER A 55 -29.75 36.49 -15.49
N THR A 56 -30.30 37.64 -15.92
CA THR A 56 -31.09 38.57 -15.11
C THR A 56 -32.61 38.34 -15.19
N LEU A 57 -33.07 37.33 -15.95
CA LEU A 57 -34.51 37.05 -16.03
C LEU A 57 -35.04 36.63 -14.66
N PRO A 58 -36.08 37.30 -14.14
CA PRO A 58 -36.69 36.90 -12.87
C PRO A 58 -37.47 35.60 -13.06
N CYS A 59 -37.29 34.64 -12.15
CA CYS A 59 -37.95 33.34 -12.16
C CYS A 59 -38.33 32.88 -10.76
N VAL A 60 -39.28 31.94 -10.71
CA VAL A 60 -39.82 31.37 -9.47
C VAL A 60 -39.62 29.86 -9.52
N ILE A 61 -39.13 29.26 -8.44
CA ILE A 61 -39.05 27.81 -8.29
C ILE A 61 -40.32 27.35 -7.58
N SER A 62 -41.21 26.69 -8.33
CA SER A 62 -42.52 26.23 -7.86
C SER A 62 -42.45 24.89 -7.13
N SER A 63 -41.73 23.93 -7.69
CA SER A 63 -41.62 22.60 -7.11
C SER A 63 -40.22 22.00 -7.28
N VAL A 64 -39.86 21.12 -6.33
CA VAL A 64 -38.63 20.33 -6.38
C VAL A 64 -39.01 18.86 -6.20
N GLN A 65 -38.69 18.03 -7.17
CA GLN A 65 -38.99 16.60 -7.17
C GLN A 65 -37.69 15.79 -7.16
N VAL A 66 -37.61 14.77 -6.30
CA VAL A 66 -36.44 13.88 -6.21
C VAL A 66 -36.86 12.47 -6.61
N HIS A 67 -36.29 11.95 -7.69
CA HIS A 67 -36.52 10.59 -8.17
C HIS A 67 -35.36 9.66 -7.84
N GLY A 68 -35.67 8.44 -7.41
CA GLY A 68 -34.68 7.38 -7.12
C GLY A 68 -34.13 7.36 -5.68
N ALA A 69 -34.64 8.22 -4.80
CA ALA A 69 -34.33 8.25 -3.37
C ALA A 69 -35.29 7.38 -2.54
N HIS A 70 -35.21 6.05 -2.68
CA HIS A 70 -36.14 5.11 -2.04
C HIS A 70 -35.88 4.89 -0.55
N HIS A 71 -34.62 4.88 -0.11
CA HIS A 71 -34.23 4.60 1.27
C HIS A 71 -33.79 5.85 2.03
N THR A 72 -34.03 7.03 1.46
CA THR A 72 -33.69 8.31 2.07
C THR A 72 -34.95 8.97 2.62
N ARG A 73 -34.90 9.42 3.87
CA ARG A 73 -36.07 9.96 4.55
C ARG A 73 -36.48 11.30 3.93
N ARG A 74 -37.78 11.51 3.77
CA ARG A 74 -38.33 12.75 3.21
C ARG A 74 -37.91 13.99 4.00
N SER A 75 -37.93 13.92 5.34
CA SER A 75 -37.56 15.06 6.19
C SER A 75 -36.09 15.49 6.06
N PHE A 76 -35.20 14.59 5.64
CA PHE A 76 -33.79 14.92 5.38
C PHE A 76 -33.66 15.69 4.07
N LEU A 77 -34.33 15.23 3.01
CA LEU A 77 -34.36 15.89 1.71
C LEU A 77 -35.08 17.24 1.77
N GLU A 78 -36.22 17.31 2.49
CA GLU A 78 -36.96 18.56 2.69
C GLU A 78 -36.10 19.59 3.41
N ARG A 79 -35.37 19.23 4.47
CA ARG A 79 -34.50 20.20 5.15
C ARG A 79 -33.40 20.76 4.23
N LEU A 80 -32.91 19.94 3.30
CA LEU A 80 -31.87 20.34 2.35
C LEU A 80 -32.42 21.21 1.20
N LEU A 81 -33.58 20.84 0.65
CA LEU A 81 -34.13 21.37 -0.61
C LEU A 81 -35.26 22.39 -0.43
N ASN A 82 -35.99 22.38 0.70
CA ASN A 82 -37.06 23.35 0.97
C ASN A 82 -36.60 24.82 0.86
N PRO A 83 -35.36 25.21 1.27
CA PRO A 83 -34.87 26.57 1.07
C PRO A 83 -34.81 27.03 -0.40
N LEU A 84 -34.87 26.13 -1.40
CA LEU A 84 -34.92 26.48 -2.82
C LEU A 84 -36.29 27.00 -3.26
N LEU A 85 -37.37 26.67 -2.54
CA LEU A 85 -38.71 27.06 -2.94
C LEU A 85 -38.89 28.57 -2.77
N SER A 86 -39.35 29.25 -3.82
CA SER A 86 -39.55 30.70 -3.80
C SER A 86 -40.61 31.16 -2.80
N SER A 87 -41.47 30.27 -2.30
CA SER A 87 -42.39 30.56 -1.19
C SER A 87 -41.68 30.93 0.12
N ASN A 88 -40.42 30.53 0.27
CA ASN A 88 -39.63 30.76 1.48
C ASN A 88 -38.76 32.04 1.38
N LEU A 89 -38.85 32.79 0.26
CA LEU A 89 -38.01 33.96 -0.02
C LEU A 89 -38.84 35.22 -0.15
N ALA A 90 -38.26 36.34 0.28
CA ALA A 90 -38.89 37.66 0.16
C ALA A 90 -38.81 38.25 -1.26
N ARG A 91 -37.92 37.72 -2.13
CA ARG A 91 -37.70 38.18 -3.51
C ARG A 91 -37.66 36.99 -4.49
N PRO A 92 -38.08 37.18 -5.76
CA PRO A 92 -37.88 36.19 -6.82
C PRO A 92 -36.39 35.97 -7.11
N TYR A 93 -36.04 34.79 -7.64
CA TYR A 93 -34.69 34.51 -8.12
C TYR A 93 -34.45 35.18 -9.47
N THR A 94 -33.18 35.45 -9.80
CA THR A 94 -32.77 35.55 -11.19
C THR A 94 -32.47 34.15 -11.73
N LEU A 95 -32.52 33.95 -13.05
CA LEU A 95 -32.19 32.66 -13.66
C LEU A 95 -30.79 32.18 -13.26
N SER A 96 -29.81 33.09 -13.22
CA SER A 96 -28.45 32.77 -12.77
C SER A 96 -28.39 32.36 -11.31
N GLU A 97 -29.05 33.08 -10.40
CA GLU A 97 -29.12 32.73 -8.97
C GLU A 97 -29.82 31.38 -8.76
N ALA A 98 -30.92 31.11 -9.48
CA ALA A 98 -31.65 29.84 -9.41
C ALA A 98 -30.78 28.66 -9.85
N LEU A 99 -30.08 28.78 -10.98
CA LEU A 99 -29.17 27.74 -11.47
C LEU A 99 -28.01 27.49 -10.49
N GLN A 100 -27.43 28.54 -9.95
CA GLN A 100 -26.32 28.45 -9.00
C GLN A 100 -26.75 27.78 -7.68
N GLU A 101 -27.89 28.17 -7.11
CA GLU A 101 -28.44 27.57 -5.89
C GLU A 101 -28.85 26.12 -6.10
N VAL A 102 -29.52 25.79 -7.21
CA VAL A 102 -29.88 24.40 -7.54
C VAL A 102 -28.64 23.53 -7.69
N SER A 103 -27.61 24.00 -8.41
CA SER A 103 -26.33 23.30 -8.53
C SER A 103 -25.67 23.12 -7.16
N ALA A 104 -25.60 24.17 -6.35
CA ALA A 104 -24.99 24.10 -5.01
C ALA A 104 -25.71 23.09 -4.09
N ARG A 105 -27.04 22.96 -4.19
CA ARG A 105 -27.79 21.96 -3.42
C ARG A 105 -27.63 20.55 -3.97
N ALA A 106 -27.55 20.38 -5.29
CA ALA A 106 -27.24 19.10 -5.90
C ALA A 106 -25.84 18.63 -5.50
N ASP A 107 -24.85 19.52 -5.51
CA ASP A 107 -23.49 19.24 -5.04
C ASP A 107 -23.49 18.90 -3.54
N LYS A 108 -24.20 19.68 -2.72
CA LYS A 108 -24.37 19.40 -1.29
C LYS A 108 -25.00 18.03 -1.05
N LEU A 109 -25.99 17.63 -1.85
CA LEU A 109 -26.61 16.29 -1.82
C LEU A 109 -25.59 15.19 -2.20
N GLY A 110 -24.71 15.47 -3.17
CA GLY A 110 -23.63 14.58 -3.58
C GLY A 110 -22.56 14.36 -2.50
N ARG A 111 -22.32 15.34 -1.63
CA ARG A 111 -21.31 15.30 -0.55
C ARG A 111 -21.67 14.36 0.61
N PHE A 112 -22.92 13.89 0.69
CA PHE A 112 -23.33 12.91 1.72
C PHE A 112 -22.83 11.48 1.46
N ASP A 113 -22.27 11.18 0.29
CA ASP A 113 -21.83 9.84 -0.13
C ASP A 113 -22.94 8.77 -0.13
N VAL A 114 -24.22 9.18 -0.20
CA VAL A 114 -25.37 8.27 -0.30
C VAL A 114 -25.75 8.00 -1.76
N PHE A 115 -25.53 8.95 -2.66
CA PHE A 115 -25.91 8.86 -4.07
C PHE A 115 -24.70 8.73 -5.00
N GLN A 116 -24.86 8.04 -6.12
CA GLN A 116 -23.87 7.99 -7.20
C GLN A 116 -23.70 9.39 -7.82
N GLN A 117 -22.46 9.80 -8.02
CA GLN A 117 -22.13 11.09 -8.64
C GLN A 117 -21.86 10.90 -10.15
N PRO A 118 -22.18 11.87 -11.00
CA PRO A 118 -22.88 13.14 -10.70
C PRO A 118 -24.40 12.96 -10.52
N ILE A 119 -25.02 13.89 -9.79
CA ILE A 119 -26.49 13.95 -9.66
C ILE A 119 -27.06 14.65 -10.90
N SER A 120 -28.07 14.04 -11.52
CA SER A 120 -28.68 14.61 -12.73
C SER A 120 -29.77 15.60 -12.34
N VAL A 121 -29.62 16.85 -12.79
CA VAL A 121 -30.56 17.95 -12.57
C VAL A 121 -31.27 18.26 -13.88
N TYR A 122 -32.59 18.24 -13.89
CA TYR A 122 -33.41 18.71 -15.00
C TYR A 122 -34.28 19.87 -14.53
N LEU A 123 -34.46 20.85 -15.42
CA LEU A 123 -35.26 22.03 -15.18
C LEU A 123 -36.35 22.04 -16.23
N ASP A 124 -37.60 22.07 -15.78
CA ASP A 124 -38.76 22.17 -16.65
C ASP A 124 -39.51 23.47 -16.36
N GLN A 125 -40.21 24.00 -17.35
CA GLN A 125 -41.05 25.18 -17.19
C GLN A 125 -42.50 24.73 -17.04
N SER A 126 -43.10 24.95 -15.87
CA SER A 126 -44.52 24.67 -15.70
C SER A 126 -45.39 25.74 -16.36
N SER A 127 -46.41 25.29 -17.08
CA SER A 127 -47.48 26.13 -17.61
C SER A 127 -48.73 25.88 -16.74
N PRO A 128 -49.32 26.89 -16.08
CA PRO A 128 -49.28 28.31 -16.39
C PRO A 128 -48.31 29.15 -15.54
N VAL A 129 -47.91 30.30 -16.12
CA VAL A 129 -47.30 31.44 -15.43
C VAL A 129 -48.13 31.77 -14.20
N ASP A 130 -47.49 31.98 -13.04
CA ASP A 130 -48.21 32.25 -11.79
C ASP A 130 -49.12 33.49 -11.95
N PRO A 131 -50.45 33.35 -11.85
CA PRO A 131 -51.39 34.44 -12.14
C PRO A 131 -51.27 35.63 -11.18
N ARG A 132 -50.51 35.50 -10.08
CA ARG A 132 -50.25 36.58 -9.13
C ARG A 132 -49.02 37.43 -9.46
N THR A 133 -48.04 36.89 -10.15
CA THR A 133 -46.73 37.54 -10.35
C THR A 133 -46.33 37.70 -11.82
N GLY A 134 -46.91 36.91 -12.74
CA GLY A 134 -46.57 36.98 -14.17
C GLY A 134 -45.17 36.44 -14.50
N LEU A 135 -44.51 35.76 -13.54
CA LEU A 135 -43.15 35.26 -13.66
C LEU A 135 -43.10 33.81 -14.17
N PRO A 136 -42.03 33.42 -14.90
CA PRO A 136 -41.83 32.04 -15.33
C PRO A 136 -41.60 31.13 -14.12
N ASN A 137 -42.41 30.08 -14.03
CA ASN A 137 -42.30 29.03 -13.02
C ASN A 137 -41.37 27.91 -13.52
N ILE A 138 -40.40 27.54 -12.68
CA ILE A 138 -39.43 26.49 -12.93
C ILE A 138 -39.68 25.35 -11.94
N ASP A 139 -39.82 24.15 -12.48
CA ASP A 139 -39.85 22.90 -11.72
C ASP A 139 -38.48 22.22 -11.80
N VAL A 140 -37.93 21.90 -10.64
CA VAL A 140 -36.60 21.28 -10.51
C VAL A 140 -36.76 19.79 -10.28
N LEU A 141 -36.19 18.98 -11.16
CA LEU A 141 -36.22 17.53 -11.09
C LEU A 141 -34.82 16.98 -10.85
N LEU A 142 -34.61 16.39 -9.67
CA LEU A 142 -33.37 15.74 -9.28
C LEU A 142 -33.50 14.23 -9.47
N SER A 143 -32.79 13.67 -10.44
CA SER A 143 -32.68 12.21 -10.63
C SER A 143 -31.42 11.70 -9.94
N VAL A 144 -31.60 10.90 -8.90
CA VAL A 144 -30.53 10.34 -8.09
C VAL A 144 -30.55 8.81 -8.12
N LYS A 145 -29.37 8.21 -7.97
CA LYS A 145 -29.23 6.76 -7.83
C LYS A 145 -28.52 6.46 -6.52
N GLU A 146 -29.21 5.80 -5.59
CA GLU A 146 -28.63 5.41 -4.30
C GLU A 146 -27.46 4.43 -4.48
N LYS A 147 -26.41 4.61 -3.68
CA LYS A 147 -25.29 3.67 -3.54
C LYS A 147 -25.73 2.45 -2.73
N SER A 148 -24.95 1.36 -2.83
CA SER A 148 -25.19 0.18 -1.99
C SER A 148 -25.12 0.54 -0.50
N ARG A 149 -26.17 0.14 0.23
CA ARG A 149 -26.31 0.39 1.67
C ARG A 149 -25.27 -0.38 2.47
N VAL A 150 -25.02 -1.64 2.11
CA VAL A 150 -24.02 -2.47 2.81
C VAL A 150 -22.81 -2.64 1.91
N LEU A 151 -21.64 -2.34 2.46
CA LEU A 151 -20.34 -2.53 1.83
C LEU A 151 -19.43 -3.28 2.80
N LEU A 152 -19.12 -4.53 2.46
CA LEU A 152 -18.13 -5.32 3.15
C LEU A 152 -16.80 -5.17 2.42
N LYS A 153 -15.75 -4.74 3.13
CA LYS A 153 -14.37 -4.74 2.66
C LYS A 153 -13.55 -5.64 3.55
N THR A 154 -12.83 -6.57 2.96
CA THR A 154 -11.83 -7.38 3.66
C THR A 154 -10.49 -7.13 3.00
N GLY A 155 -9.42 -7.17 3.77
CA GLY A 155 -8.08 -6.95 3.24
C GLY A 155 -7.00 -7.36 4.22
N THR A 156 -5.79 -7.43 3.71
CA THR A 156 -4.57 -7.65 4.50
C THR A 156 -3.64 -6.47 4.27
N ASP A 157 -3.18 -5.87 5.35
CA ASP A 157 -2.22 -4.79 5.41
C ASP A 157 -0.86 -5.36 5.87
N LEU A 158 0.22 -4.95 5.21
CA LEU A 158 1.59 -5.37 5.49
C LEU A 158 2.49 -4.11 5.57
N GLY A 159 2.81 -3.62 6.77
CA GLY A 159 3.60 -2.39 6.92
C GLY A 159 4.33 -2.28 8.26
N ASN A 160 5.48 -1.61 8.29
CA ASN A 160 6.27 -1.38 9.53
C ASN A 160 6.55 -2.66 10.33
N THR A 161 6.90 -3.77 9.67
CA THR A 161 7.09 -5.12 10.27
C THR A 161 5.82 -5.73 10.90
N GLU A 162 4.66 -5.13 10.67
CA GLU A 162 3.35 -5.64 11.06
C GLU A 162 2.63 -6.22 9.84
N GLY A 163 2.05 -7.41 10.01
CA GLY A 163 1.04 -7.92 9.11
C GLY A 163 -0.29 -7.95 9.84
N SER A 164 -1.33 -7.37 9.26
CA SER A 164 -2.67 -7.38 9.81
C SER A 164 -3.71 -7.74 8.76
N ALA A 165 -4.68 -8.55 9.12
CA ALA A 165 -5.89 -8.76 8.37
C ALA A 165 -6.99 -7.88 8.98
N TYR A 166 -7.83 -7.29 8.14
CA TYR A 166 -8.97 -6.51 8.59
C TYR A 166 -10.24 -6.89 7.84
N GLY A 167 -11.36 -6.73 8.54
CA GLY A 167 -12.71 -6.78 8.02
C GLY A 167 -13.45 -5.50 8.39
N ASN A 168 -14.06 -4.86 7.39
CA ASN A 168 -14.79 -3.62 7.55
C ASN A 168 -16.19 -3.77 6.96
N LEU A 169 -17.21 -3.57 7.77
CA LEU A 169 -18.60 -3.54 7.36
C LEU A 169 -19.12 -2.11 7.49
N LEU A 170 -19.38 -1.47 6.36
CA LEU A 170 -20.01 -0.17 6.28
C LEU A 170 -21.48 -0.33 5.91
N TRP A 171 -22.36 0.09 6.81
CA TRP A 171 -23.79 0.25 6.57
C TRP A 171 -24.13 1.73 6.43
N ARG A 172 -24.30 2.15 5.17
CA ARG A 172 -24.72 3.49 4.77
C ARG A 172 -26.22 3.67 4.90
N ASN A 173 -26.59 4.90 5.25
CA ASN A 173 -27.97 5.37 5.32
C ASN A 173 -28.85 4.44 6.16
N VAL A 174 -28.48 4.27 7.44
CA VAL A 174 -29.15 3.35 8.36
C VAL A 174 -30.61 3.75 8.58
N PHE A 175 -30.86 5.03 8.88
CA PHE A 175 -32.19 5.57 9.18
C PHE A 175 -32.73 6.51 8.09
N GLY A 176 -32.05 6.58 6.94
CA GLY A 176 -32.46 7.41 5.81
C GLY A 176 -31.98 8.87 5.89
N GLY A 177 -31.22 9.27 6.91
CA GLY A 177 -30.67 10.62 7.08
C GLY A 177 -29.18 10.72 6.77
N ALA A 178 -28.67 9.86 5.89
CA ALA A 178 -27.25 9.73 5.55
C ALA A 178 -26.36 9.32 6.74
N GLU A 179 -26.91 8.56 7.69
CA GLU A 179 -26.15 8.00 8.81
C GLU A 179 -25.33 6.79 8.37
N ASN A 180 -24.07 6.72 8.81
CA ASN A 180 -23.14 5.64 8.49
C ASN A 180 -22.78 4.87 9.76
N LEU A 181 -23.09 3.58 9.80
CA LEU A 181 -22.58 2.66 10.80
C LEU A 181 -21.41 1.89 10.22
N ASN A 182 -20.25 2.02 10.84
CA ASN A 182 -19.02 1.38 10.43
C ASN A 182 -18.55 0.43 11.52
N LEU A 183 -18.51 -0.87 11.22
CA LEU A 183 -17.94 -1.90 12.09
C LEU A 183 -16.61 -2.35 11.50
N ASN A 184 -15.58 -2.38 12.32
CA ASN A 184 -14.25 -2.79 11.90
C ASN A 184 -13.64 -3.74 12.91
N ALA A 185 -13.05 -4.79 12.38
CA ALA A 185 -12.26 -5.75 13.12
C ALA A 185 -10.91 -5.88 12.44
N SER A 186 -9.82 -5.77 13.20
CA SER A 186 -8.47 -6.03 12.71
C SER A 186 -7.71 -6.97 13.65
N LEU A 187 -6.88 -7.81 13.04
CA LEU A 187 -6.07 -8.83 13.69
C LEU A 187 -4.69 -8.81 13.03
N GLY A 188 -3.63 -8.65 13.81
CA GLY A 188 -2.26 -8.59 13.28
C GLY A 188 -1.21 -9.04 14.27
N THR A 189 0.05 -8.97 13.83
CA THR A 189 1.20 -9.41 14.65
C THR A 189 1.44 -8.50 15.86
N ARG A 190 1.28 -7.17 15.70
CA ARG A 190 1.38 -6.20 16.80
C ARG A 190 0.01 -5.93 17.43
N THR A 191 -1.01 -5.78 16.62
CA THR A 191 -2.40 -5.61 17.06
C THR A 191 -3.08 -6.96 17.22
N ARG A 192 -2.99 -7.58 18.41
CA ARG A 192 -3.54 -8.93 18.63
C ARG A 192 -5.03 -9.03 18.36
N SER A 193 -5.78 -7.98 18.70
CA SER A 193 -7.18 -7.83 18.29
C SER A 193 -7.58 -6.38 18.43
N ALA A 194 -8.35 -5.86 17.49
CA ALA A 194 -9.01 -4.57 17.62
C ALA A 194 -10.40 -4.63 16.99
N TYR A 195 -11.40 -4.28 17.77
CA TYR A 195 -12.80 -4.19 17.37
C TYR A 195 -13.28 -2.78 17.64
N GLN A 196 -13.88 -2.18 16.63
CA GLN A 196 -14.46 -0.85 16.76
C GLN A 196 -15.80 -0.76 16.05
N ALA A 197 -16.67 0.06 16.61
CA ALA A 197 -17.95 0.40 16.05
C ALA A 197 -18.10 1.92 16.06
N THR A 198 -18.44 2.50 14.92
CA THR A 198 -18.55 3.96 14.77
C THR A 198 -19.86 4.29 14.07
N PHE A 199 -20.65 5.14 14.68
CA PHE A 199 -21.87 5.70 14.11
C PHE A 199 -21.66 7.18 13.82
N ASP A 200 -21.76 7.56 12.55
CA ASP A 200 -21.65 8.94 12.07
C ASP A 200 -22.99 9.41 11.53
N THR A 201 -23.42 10.61 11.92
CA THR A 201 -24.67 11.21 11.46
C THR A 201 -24.46 12.69 11.15
N PRO A 202 -24.92 13.18 9.97
CA PRO A 202 -24.93 14.60 9.69
C PRO A 202 -26.01 15.29 10.51
N LEU A 203 -25.61 16.30 11.28
CA LEU A 203 -26.53 17.14 12.02
C LEU A 203 -27.15 18.17 11.07
N PHE A 204 -28.42 18.46 11.28
CA PHE A 204 -29.17 19.45 10.49
C PHE A 204 -29.19 19.24 8.97
N SER A 205 -28.94 18.02 8.47
CA SER A 205 -28.80 17.75 7.04
C SER A 205 -27.71 18.61 6.39
N ASP A 206 -26.60 18.79 7.10
CA ASP A 206 -25.40 19.43 6.58
C ASP A 206 -24.26 18.40 6.46
N PRO A 207 -23.65 18.18 5.28
CA PRO A 207 -22.55 17.23 5.15
C PRO A 207 -21.29 17.70 5.89
N ASP A 208 -21.17 19.00 6.18
CA ASP A 208 -20.03 19.60 6.87
C ASP A 208 -20.15 19.54 8.39
N PHE A 209 -21.37 19.37 8.94
CA PHE A 209 -21.60 19.31 10.38
C PHE A 209 -22.03 17.91 10.80
N ARG A 210 -21.13 17.16 11.44
CA ARG A 210 -21.36 15.74 11.75
C ARG A 210 -21.10 15.40 13.20
N LEU A 211 -21.93 14.52 13.73
CA LEU A 211 -21.76 13.88 15.03
C LEU A 211 -21.29 12.43 14.81
N GLU A 212 -20.18 12.07 15.45
CA GLU A 212 -19.64 10.72 15.46
C GLU A 212 -19.64 10.19 16.89
N ILE A 213 -20.18 9.00 17.09
CA ILE A 213 -20.13 8.28 18.37
C ILE A 213 -19.54 6.90 18.09
N GLY A 214 -18.58 6.48 18.88
CA GLY A 214 -17.92 5.20 18.66
C GLY A 214 -17.42 4.54 19.93
N GLY A 215 -17.13 3.25 19.79
CA GLY A 215 -16.52 2.41 20.81
C GLY A 215 -15.40 1.58 20.22
N ILE A 216 -14.39 1.29 21.05
CA ILE A 216 -13.25 0.44 20.70
C ILE A 216 -12.93 -0.52 21.84
N ALA A 217 -12.56 -1.73 21.48
CA ALA A 217 -11.96 -2.72 22.35
C ALA A 217 -10.77 -3.34 21.61
N SER A 218 -9.58 -3.21 22.17
CA SER A 218 -8.35 -3.56 21.45
C SER A 218 -7.23 -3.95 22.40
N ALA A 219 -6.35 -4.84 21.95
CA ALA A 219 -5.17 -5.32 22.65
C ALA A 219 -3.98 -5.23 21.70
N THR A 220 -2.96 -4.48 22.09
CA THR A 220 -1.79 -4.20 21.26
C THR A 220 -0.50 -4.42 22.01
N GLN A 221 0.45 -5.09 21.38
CA GLN A 221 1.77 -5.31 21.93
C GLN A 221 2.69 -4.12 21.59
N LYS A 222 3.31 -3.52 22.61
CA LYS A 222 4.24 -2.39 22.47
C LYS A 222 5.66 -2.92 22.66
N SER A 223 6.21 -3.53 21.61
CA SER A 223 7.52 -4.19 21.66
C SER A 223 8.69 -3.26 22.02
N TRP A 224 8.58 -1.97 21.74
CA TRP A 224 9.58 -0.97 22.11
C TRP A 224 9.57 -0.61 23.60
N ALA A 225 8.53 -0.99 24.34
CA ALA A 225 8.39 -0.71 25.78
C ALA A 225 7.97 -1.98 26.57
N SER A 226 8.30 -3.17 26.04
CA SER A 226 8.17 -4.47 26.71
C SER A 226 6.85 -4.77 27.44
N HIS A 227 5.72 -4.25 26.95
CA HIS A 227 4.39 -4.49 27.52
C HIS A 227 3.29 -4.64 26.45
N GLU A 228 2.13 -5.09 26.89
CA GLU A 228 0.88 -5.13 26.15
C GLU A 228 -0.08 -4.08 26.73
N GLU A 229 -0.75 -3.34 25.85
CA GLU A 229 -1.75 -2.35 26.21
C GLU A 229 -3.13 -2.81 25.73
N VAL A 230 -4.05 -2.98 26.68
CA VAL A 230 -5.47 -3.23 26.42
C VAL A 230 -6.24 -1.93 26.59
N LEU A 231 -6.97 -1.53 25.55
CA LEU A 231 -7.78 -0.32 25.50
C LEU A 231 -9.24 -0.71 25.29
N LYS A 232 -10.13 -0.24 26.17
CA LYS A 232 -11.59 -0.40 26.04
C LYS A 232 -12.28 0.91 26.37
N GLY A 233 -13.21 1.34 25.53
CA GLY A 233 -13.97 2.54 25.82
C GLY A 233 -14.63 3.12 24.59
N GLY A 234 -14.90 4.42 24.60
CA GLY A 234 -15.58 5.08 23.51
C GLY A 234 -15.34 6.58 23.47
N TRP A 235 -15.89 7.18 22.42
CA TRP A 235 -15.78 8.59 22.15
C TRP A 235 -17.07 9.15 21.57
N SER A 236 -17.23 10.46 21.71
CA SER A 236 -18.21 11.26 21.00
C SER A 236 -17.50 12.47 20.41
N LYS A 237 -17.63 12.72 19.12
CA LYS A 237 -16.96 13.81 18.41
C LYS A 237 -17.96 14.61 17.59
N LEU A 238 -17.79 15.91 17.61
CA LEU A 238 -18.50 16.86 16.77
C LEU A 238 -17.50 17.43 15.77
N ARG A 239 -17.79 17.29 14.48
CA ARG A 239 -16.96 17.78 13.37
C ARG A 239 -17.70 18.87 12.62
N TRP A 240 -17.03 19.98 12.35
CA TRP A 240 -17.57 21.04 11.50
C TRP A 240 -16.51 21.65 10.59
N MET A 241 -16.94 22.09 9.40
CA MET A 241 -16.14 22.93 8.52
C MET A 241 -16.61 24.39 8.62
N SER A 242 -15.67 25.31 8.86
CA SER A 242 -15.92 26.74 8.78
C SER A 242 -15.99 27.20 7.32
N SER A 243 -16.69 28.31 7.06
CA SER A 243 -16.84 28.89 5.71
C SER A 243 -15.50 29.25 5.03
N SER A 244 -14.45 29.49 5.81
CA SER A 244 -13.09 29.75 5.31
C SER A 244 -12.28 28.47 5.02
N GLY A 245 -12.90 27.29 5.09
CA GLY A 245 -12.26 25.99 4.82
C GLY A 245 -11.41 25.47 5.98
N HIS A 246 -11.65 25.94 7.21
CA HIS A 246 -11.05 25.36 8.42
C HIS A 246 -11.87 24.19 8.91
N TYR A 247 -11.19 23.13 9.31
CA TYR A 247 -11.80 21.95 9.89
C TYR A 247 -11.61 21.96 11.39
N HIS A 248 -12.69 21.67 12.10
CA HIS A 248 -12.71 21.62 13.54
C HIS A 248 -13.30 20.29 14.01
N GLU A 249 -12.67 19.69 15.00
CA GLU A 249 -13.16 18.50 15.69
C GLU A 249 -13.12 18.76 17.18
N LEU A 250 -14.27 18.64 17.86
CA LEU A 250 -14.37 18.71 19.31
C LEU A 250 -14.89 17.37 19.80
N GLY A 251 -14.15 16.70 20.67
CA GLY A 251 -14.54 15.37 21.14
C GLY A 251 -14.33 15.15 22.62
N TYR A 252 -15.08 14.17 23.12
CA TYR A 252 -14.93 13.60 24.45
C TYR A 252 -14.51 12.13 24.31
N ASN A 253 -13.55 11.73 25.11
CA ASN A 253 -12.99 10.40 25.17
C ASN A 253 -13.18 9.82 26.58
N GLY A 254 -13.64 8.57 26.65
CA GLY A 254 -13.73 7.79 27.88
C GLY A 254 -13.12 6.41 27.68
N PHE A 255 -11.93 6.19 28.21
CA PHE A 255 -11.16 4.96 27.99
C PHE A 255 -10.69 4.34 29.30
N TRP A 256 -10.90 3.03 29.42
CA TRP A 256 -10.16 2.18 30.34
C TRP A 256 -8.95 1.59 29.61
N ARG A 257 -7.79 1.76 30.22
CA ARG A 257 -6.48 1.37 29.69
C ARG A 257 -5.82 0.45 30.70
N GLN A 258 -5.25 -0.64 30.23
CA GLN A 258 -4.60 -1.61 31.09
C GLN A 258 -3.25 -1.99 30.50
N LEU A 259 -2.17 -1.78 31.27
CA LEU A 259 -0.84 -2.25 30.93
C LEU A 259 -0.64 -3.64 31.55
N THR A 260 -0.44 -4.64 30.70
CA THR A 260 -0.30 -6.06 31.04
C THR A 260 0.80 -6.69 30.19
N GLY A 261 1.03 -8.00 30.34
CA GLY A 261 1.97 -8.71 29.45
C GLY A 261 3.41 -8.18 29.52
N LEU A 262 3.87 -7.80 30.71
CA LEU A 262 5.23 -7.32 30.96
C LEU A 262 6.25 -8.42 30.63
N ALA A 263 7.27 -8.11 29.84
CA ALA A 263 8.38 -9.03 29.62
C ALA A 263 9.27 -9.16 30.87
N GLU A 264 10.04 -10.25 30.97
CA GLU A 264 10.92 -10.50 32.12
C GLU A 264 11.99 -9.42 32.31
N ASN A 265 12.43 -8.80 31.22
CA ASN A 265 13.40 -7.71 31.20
C ASN A 265 12.75 -6.31 31.18
N ALA A 266 11.43 -6.20 31.40
CA ALA A 266 10.75 -4.91 31.45
C ALA A 266 11.36 -4.01 32.52
N SER A 267 11.58 -2.75 32.16
CA SER A 267 12.16 -1.71 33.00
C SER A 267 11.33 -1.42 34.25
N SER A 268 11.96 -0.84 35.28
CA SER A 268 11.26 -0.48 36.52
C SER A 268 10.20 0.58 36.27
N THR A 269 10.41 1.47 35.30
CA THR A 269 9.41 2.48 34.92
C THR A 269 8.14 1.85 34.34
N VAL A 270 8.27 0.89 33.42
CA VAL A 270 7.09 0.21 32.83
C VAL A 270 6.39 -0.66 33.87
N ARG A 271 7.14 -1.31 34.77
CA ARG A 271 6.57 -2.07 35.89
C ARG A 271 5.82 -1.20 36.89
N ALA A 272 6.26 0.03 37.11
CA ALA A 272 5.61 0.97 38.02
C ALA A 272 4.27 1.48 37.47
N ASP A 273 4.16 1.64 36.16
CA ASP A 273 2.94 2.09 35.48
C ASP A 273 1.96 0.94 35.14
N ALA A 274 2.35 -0.31 35.44
CA ALA A 274 1.55 -1.49 35.16
C ALA A 274 0.21 -1.50 35.93
N GLY A 275 -0.83 -2.04 35.28
CA GLY A 275 -2.18 -2.08 35.84
C GLY A 275 -3.15 -1.16 35.11
N ASP A 276 -4.20 -0.75 35.82
CA ASP A 276 -5.36 -0.07 35.24
C ASP A 276 -5.26 1.46 35.32
N SER A 277 -5.85 2.12 34.31
CA SER A 277 -6.01 3.58 34.24
C SER A 277 -7.30 3.93 33.50
N VAL A 278 -8.13 4.76 34.11
CA VAL A 278 -9.28 5.38 33.46
C VAL A 278 -8.90 6.79 33.00
N LYS A 279 -9.10 7.07 31.71
CA LYS A 279 -8.94 8.39 31.12
C LYS A 279 -10.27 8.94 30.64
N SER A 280 -10.63 10.09 31.19
CA SER A 280 -11.68 10.98 30.68
C SER A 280 -11.01 12.23 30.14
N SER A 281 -11.19 12.53 28.86
CA SER A 281 -10.58 13.70 28.23
C SER A 281 -11.48 14.40 27.22
N VAL A 282 -11.32 15.71 27.10
CA VAL A 282 -11.92 16.53 26.04
C VAL A 282 -10.80 17.00 25.13
N PHE A 283 -10.98 16.90 23.83
CA PHE A 283 -10.00 17.36 22.86
C PHE A 283 -10.62 18.27 21.81
N HIS A 284 -9.81 19.18 21.29
CA HIS A 284 -10.12 20.03 20.16
C HIS A 284 -8.99 19.95 19.13
N SER A 285 -9.34 19.55 17.90
CA SER A 285 -8.46 19.59 16.75
C SER A 285 -8.91 20.67 15.77
N TRP A 286 -7.96 21.45 15.29
CA TRP A 286 -8.13 22.40 14.21
C TRP A 286 -7.17 22.02 13.08
N ALA A 287 -7.65 21.99 11.85
CA ALA A 287 -6.83 21.69 10.68
C ALA A 287 -7.18 22.59 9.48
N LYS A 288 -6.18 22.87 8.66
CA LYS A 288 -6.34 23.52 7.36
C LYS A 288 -5.43 22.81 6.36
N ASP A 289 -6.03 22.26 5.31
CA ASP A 289 -5.31 21.60 4.23
C ASP A 289 -5.52 22.38 2.93
N GLN A 290 -4.42 22.89 2.37
CA GLN A 290 -4.37 23.54 1.06
C GLN A 290 -3.36 22.86 0.13
N ARG A 291 -2.98 21.60 0.44
CA ARG A 291 -2.10 20.82 -0.43
C ARG A 291 -2.83 20.39 -1.68
N ASP A 292 -2.10 20.28 -2.78
CA ASP A 292 -2.59 19.74 -4.06
C ASP A 292 -2.93 18.25 -3.98
N ASN A 293 -2.07 17.48 -3.31
CA ASN A 293 -2.25 16.05 -3.10
C ASN A 293 -1.84 15.67 -1.67
N ALA A 294 -2.72 14.97 -0.95
CA ALA A 294 -2.48 14.59 0.44
C ALA A 294 -1.35 13.57 0.62
N LEU A 295 -1.15 12.65 -0.33
CA LEU A 295 -0.16 11.57 -0.26
C LEU A 295 1.22 12.01 -0.75
N LEU A 296 1.25 12.76 -1.86
CA LEU A 296 2.49 13.26 -2.47
C LEU A 296 2.33 14.75 -2.80
N PRO A 297 2.42 15.63 -1.79
CA PRO A 297 2.22 17.05 -2.01
C PRO A 297 3.35 17.65 -2.84
N THR A 298 3.00 18.40 -3.88
CA THR A 298 3.94 19.19 -4.68
C THR A 298 3.80 20.68 -4.43
N ARG A 299 2.60 21.12 -4.02
CA ARG A 299 2.24 22.52 -3.79
C ARG A 299 1.33 22.65 -2.57
N GLY A 300 1.44 23.78 -1.87
CA GLY A 300 0.54 24.15 -0.79
C GLY A 300 1.04 23.75 0.59
N TYR A 301 0.17 23.84 1.59
CA TYR A 301 0.52 23.60 2.98
C TYR A 301 -0.61 22.95 3.76
N TYR A 302 -0.23 22.29 4.85
CA TYR A 302 -1.11 21.69 5.83
C TYR A 302 -0.67 22.13 7.22
N VAL A 303 -1.62 22.59 8.01
CA VAL A 303 -1.39 22.94 9.42
C VAL A 303 -2.49 22.29 10.23
N LYS A 304 -2.08 21.69 11.35
CA LYS A 304 -2.98 21.10 12.31
C LYS A 304 -2.52 21.41 13.73
N ALA A 305 -3.45 21.78 14.58
CA ALA A 305 -3.26 21.93 16.01
C ALA A 305 -4.22 20.97 16.73
N PHE A 306 -3.72 20.26 17.73
CA PHE A 306 -4.47 19.33 18.56
C PHE A 306 -4.25 19.68 20.02
N ASN A 307 -5.33 19.77 20.79
CA ASN A 307 -5.26 20.01 22.23
C ASN A 307 -6.17 19.02 22.93
N GLU A 308 -5.69 18.39 24.00
CA GLU A 308 -6.42 17.43 24.84
C GLU A 308 -6.26 17.82 26.31
N LEU A 309 -7.37 17.90 27.03
CA LEU A 309 -7.43 18.13 28.46
C LEU A 309 -8.03 16.90 29.12
N ALA A 310 -7.30 16.29 30.06
CA ALA A 310 -7.73 15.13 30.83
C ALA A 310 -7.72 15.44 32.33
N GLY A 311 -8.60 14.81 33.11
CA GLY A 311 -8.51 14.82 34.58
C GLY A 311 -8.89 16.13 35.28
N TRP A 312 -9.41 17.13 34.57
CA TRP A 312 -9.66 18.47 35.08
C TRP A 312 -11.15 18.76 35.29
N GLY A 313 -11.52 19.25 36.47
CA GLY A 313 -12.90 19.61 36.79
C GLY A 313 -13.85 18.40 36.76
N PRO A 314 -14.91 18.42 35.91
CA PRO A 314 -15.85 17.31 35.82
C PRO A 314 -15.26 16.05 35.16
N LEU A 315 -14.10 16.17 34.51
CA LEU A 315 -13.43 15.08 33.80
C LEU A 315 -12.63 14.21 34.79
N LYS A 316 -13.33 13.42 35.61
CA LYS A 316 -12.67 12.54 36.60
C LYS A 316 -11.99 11.33 35.94
N GLY A 317 -10.86 10.92 36.48
CA GLY A 317 -10.08 9.76 36.04
C GLY A 317 -8.76 9.64 36.79
N ASP A 318 -7.91 8.72 36.36
CA ASP A 318 -6.62 8.41 37.00
C ASP A 318 -5.44 9.19 36.40
N VAL A 319 -5.71 10.12 35.48
CA VAL A 319 -4.72 10.96 34.81
C VAL A 319 -5.22 12.38 34.69
N SER A 320 -4.33 13.35 34.89
CA SER A 320 -4.63 14.78 34.77
C SER A 320 -3.50 15.49 34.01
N PHE A 321 -3.81 16.03 32.83
CA PHE A 321 -2.84 16.72 31.99
C PHE A 321 -3.51 17.62 30.95
N TRP A 322 -2.74 18.60 30.48
CA TRP A 322 -2.98 19.31 29.23
C TRP A 322 -1.94 18.87 28.19
N LYS A 323 -2.41 18.37 27.05
CA LYS A 323 -1.58 17.92 25.93
C LYS A 323 -1.85 18.80 24.72
N SER A 324 -0.80 19.31 24.09
CA SER A 324 -0.88 20.14 22.90
C SER A 324 0.11 19.64 21.85
N GLU A 325 -0.32 19.58 20.60
CA GLU A 325 0.49 19.13 19.47
C GLU A 325 0.20 19.99 18.24
N ILE A 326 1.27 20.34 17.53
CA ILE A 326 1.20 21.11 16.29
C ILE A 326 1.94 20.32 15.21
N GLU A 327 1.27 20.15 14.07
CA GLU A 327 1.82 19.53 12.88
C GLU A 327 1.70 20.49 11.71
N THR A 328 2.80 20.65 10.97
CA THR A 328 2.88 21.51 9.80
C THR A 328 3.60 20.79 8.67
N GLN A 329 3.10 20.96 7.46
CA GLN A 329 3.73 20.48 6.24
C GLN A 329 3.58 21.54 5.16
N ALA A 330 4.63 21.76 4.37
CA ALA A 330 4.59 22.64 3.21
C ALA A 330 5.31 21.99 2.04
N ALA A 331 4.79 22.20 0.84
CA ALA A 331 5.36 21.74 -0.41
C ALA A 331 5.45 22.90 -1.40
N VAL A 332 6.64 23.09 -1.97
CA VAL A 332 6.93 24.14 -2.95
C VAL A 332 7.65 23.51 -4.14
N PRO A 333 7.18 23.74 -5.37
CA PRO A 333 7.85 23.25 -6.58
C PRO A 333 9.17 24.02 -6.77
N VAL A 334 10.22 23.32 -7.17
CA VAL A 334 11.54 23.93 -7.42
C VAL A 334 11.68 24.21 -8.93
N PRO A 335 11.75 25.48 -9.36
CA PRO A 335 11.95 25.80 -10.77
C PRO A 335 13.36 25.42 -11.22
N VAL A 336 13.48 24.78 -12.39
CA VAL A 336 14.77 24.42 -13.00
C VAL A 336 15.02 25.36 -14.17
N PRO A 337 16.18 26.05 -14.23
CA PRO A 337 16.53 26.88 -15.37
C PRO A 337 16.51 26.09 -16.69
N GLY A 338 15.74 26.55 -17.68
CA GLY A 338 15.65 25.94 -19.01
C GLY A 338 14.48 24.98 -19.23
N ILE A 339 13.62 24.74 -18.23
CA ILE A 339 12.36 24.00 -18.39
C ILE A 339 11.20 24.98 -18.16
N GLU A 340 10.37 25.22 -19.18
CA GLU A 340 9.14 26.00 -19.04
C GLU A 340 8.08 25.17 -18.30
N GLY A 341 7.61 25.65 -17.15
CA GLY A 341 6.57 24.99 -16.35
C GLY A 341 7.09 24.20 -15.15
N ASP A 342 6.27 23.29 -14.63
CA ASP A 342 6.61 22.47 -13.47
C ASP A 342 7.64 21.40 -13.85
N SER A 343 8.84 21.52 -13.30
CA SER A 343 9.96 20.57 -13.48
C SER A 343 9.68 19.17 -12.91
N GLY A 344 8.59 19.02 -12.16
CA GLY A 344 8.28 17.82 -11.37
C GLY A 344 9.14 17.67 -10.11
N ILE A 345 10.03 18.63 -9.81
CA ILE A 345 10.82 18.66 -8.58
C ILE A 345 10.03 19.42 -7.51
N SER A 346 9.85 18.82 -6.34
CA SER A 346 9.22 19.50 -5.21
C SER A 346 10.10 19.43 -3.97
N PHE A 347 10.20 20.56 -3.28
CA PHE A 347 10.77 20.65 -1.94
C PHE A 347 9.64 20.58 -0.93
N THR A 348 9.69 19.59 -0.06
CA THR A 348 8.72 19.38 1.02
C THR A 348 9.40 19.56 2.36
N THR A 349 8.77 20.30 3.26
CA THR A 349 9.23 20.45 4.64
C THR A 349 8.10 20.10 5.58
N GLY A 350 8.43 19.53 6.73
CA GLY A 350 7.48 19.18 7.77
C GLY A 350 8.05 19.47 9.13
N PHE A 351 7.21 19.95 10.04
CA PHE A 351 7.59 20.21 11.42
C PHE A 351 6.45 19.75 12.35
N ARG A 352 6.83 19.04 13.41
CA ARG A 352 5.95 18.55 14.46
C ARG A 352 6.50 18.94 15.82
N ALA A 353 5.66 19.41 16.73
CA ALA A 353 6.04 19.69 18.09
C ALA A 353 4.89 19.38 19.04
N GLY A 354 5.21 18.93 20.25
CA GLY A 354 4.22 18.60 21.25
C GLY A 354 4.70 18.86 22.67
N LEU A 355 3.73 19.14 23.53
CA LEU A 355 3.89 19.50 24.93
C LEU A 355 2.84 18.77 25.75
N LEU A 356 3.27 18.05 26.78
CA LEU A 356 2.41 17.42 27.78
C LEU A 356 2.71 18.06 29.14
N CYS A 357 1.75 18.81 29.65
CA CYS A 357 1.83 19.46 30.95
C CYS A 357 0.98 18.68 31.96
N PRO A 358 1.57 18.01 32.96
CA PRO A 358 0.80 17.35 34.01
C PRO A 358 0.06 18.40 34.86
N LEU A 359 -1.18 18.10 35.20
CA LEU A 359 -2.04 18.95 36.03
C LEU A 359 -2.31 18.25 37.37
N GLY A 360 -2.71 19.02 38.38
CA GLY A 360 -3.23 18.47 39.64
C GLY A 360 -4.63 17.88 39.45
N LEU A 361 -4.98 16.88 40.25
CA LEU A 361 -6.38 16.46 40.42
C LEU A 361 -7.06 17.38 41.43
N ASP A 362 -8.32 17.73 41.23
CA ASP A 362 -9.04 18.69 42.09
C ASP A 362 -9.03 18.32 43.59
N SER A 363 -8.85 17.04 43.92
CA SER A 363 -8.76 16.55 45.31
C SER A 363 -7.35 16.52 45.91
N ASP A 364 -6.31 16.58 45.08
CA ASP A 364 -4.90 16.44 45.49
C ASP A 364 -4.06 17.48 44.75
N SER A 365 -3.54 18.48 45.46
CA SER A 365 -2.74 19.57 44.84
C SER A 365 -1.39 19.11 44.27
N ARG A 366 -1.07 17.81 44.37
CA ARG A 366 0.12 17.21 43.79
C ARG A 366 -0.14 16.84 42.32
N PRO A 367 0.60 17.42 41.36
CA PRO A 367 0.50 17.01 39.97
C PRO A 367 0.88 15.53 39.83
N GLN A 368 0.03 14.74 39.17
CA GLN A 368 0.38 13.37 38.82
C GLN A 368 1.24 13.41 37.56
N LEU A 369 2.38 12.72 37.62
CA LEU A 369 3.29 12.62 36.49
C LEU A 369 2.63 11.88 35.32
N SER A 370 3.11 12.15 34.11
CA SER A 370 2.65 11.45 32.91
C SER A 370 2.96 9.96 33.03
N ARG A 371 1.98 9.12 32.66
CA ARG A 371 2.18 7.68 32.50
C ARG A 371 2.76 7.37 31.12
N VAL A 372 3.41 6.23 30.96
CA VAL A 372 3.99 5.76 29.68
C VAL A 372 2.97 5.83 28.52
N ASN A 373 1.68 5.55 28.76
CA ASN A 373 0.65 5.57 27.72
C ASN A 373 0.28 6.96 27.19
N ASP A 374 0.57 8.02 27.95
CA ASP A 374 0.22 9.40 27.58
C ASP A 374 1.43 10.17 27.03
N ARG A 375 2.65 9.71 27.28
CA ARG A 375 3.89 10.32 26.77
C ARG A 375 3.98 10.27 25.25
N PHE A 376 4.72 11.22 24.69
CA PHE A 376 5.06 11.19 23.27
C PHE A 376 6.15 10.16 23.01
N LEU A 377 6.08 9.55 21.84
CA LEU A 377 7.08 8.64 21.30
C LEU A 377 7.56 9.22 19.98
N LEU A 378 8.85 9.11 19.69
CA LEU A 378 9.44 9.68 18.48
C LEU A 378 10.41 8.69 17.84
N GLY A 379 10.40 8.62 16.51
CA GLY A 379 11.32 7.78 15.73
C GLY A 379 10.64 6.65 14.99
N GLY A 380 11.26 6.19 13.91
CA GLY A 380 10.71 5.21 12.98
C GLY A 380 10.52 5.79 11.57
N PRO A 381 10.02 4.99 10.62
CA PRO A 381 9.96 5.38 9.22
C PRO A 381 8.98 6.53 8.91
N THR A 382 7.93 6.70 9.73
CA THR A 382 6.88 7.72 9.53
C THR A 382 7.20 9.06 10.19
N ASP A 383 8.00 9.05 11.26
CA ASP A 383 8.35 10.25 12.02
C ASP A 383 9.77 10.69 11.66
N VAL A 384 10.78 10.12 12.35
CA VAL A 384 12.19 10.43 12.13
C VAL A 384 12.89 9.19 11.59
N ARG A 385 12.95 9.11 10.24
CA ARG A 385 13.72 8.12 9.47
C ARG A 385 15.17 8.01 9.98
N GLY A 386 15.76 6.83 9.88
CA GLY A 386 17.11 6.53 10.38
C GLY A 386 17.18 6.09 11.83
N PHE A 387 16.08 6.18 12.58
CA PHE A 387 15.97 5.70 13.94
C PHE A 387 14.97 4.57 14.06
N ARG A 388 15.13 3.74 15.09
CA ARG A 388 14.19 2.66 15.42
C ARG A 388 12.79 3.23 15.69
N LEU A 389 11.78 2.39 15.49
CA LEU A 389 10.40 2.71 15.87
C LEU A 389 10.36 3.14 17.34
N CYS A 390 9.87 4.36 17.59
CA CYS A 390 9.82 4.98 18.92
C CYS A 390 11.18 5.07 19.64
N GLY A 391 12.30 5.01 18.90
CA GLY A 391 13.64 4.88 19.49
C GLY A 391 14.30 6.19 19.94
N LEU A 392 13.73 7.36 19.64
CA LEU A 392 14.26 8.65 20.07
C LEU A 392 13.63 9.08 21.39
N GLY A 393 14.46 9.57 22.32
CA GLY A 393 14.04 10.14 23.59
C GLY A 393 14.56 9.37 24.80
N PRO A 394 13.88 9.47 25.95
CA PRO A 394 14.27 8.79 27.19
C PRO A 394 14.09 7.27 27.11
N HIS A 395 15.14 6.55 27.51
CA HIS A 395 15.14 5.10 27.66
C HIS A 395 15.42 4.71 29.11
N ASP A 396 14.79 3.64 29.56
CA ASP A 396 15.10 2.96 30.83
C ASP A 396 15.52 1.52 30.49
N GLY A 397 16.82 1.25 30.53
CA GLY A 397 17.38 0.02 29.97
C GLY A 397 17.14 -0.07 28.45
N ALA A 398 16.44 -1.13 28.03
CA ALA A 398 16.08 -1.36 26.63
C ALA A 398 14.71 -0.75 26.24
N ASP A 399 13.92 -0.29 27.21
CA ASP A 399 12.56 0.20 26.98
C ASP A 399 12.55 1.69 26.63
N ALA A 400 11.87 2.02 25.52
CA ALA A 400 11.56 3.37 25.11
C ALA A 400 10.36 3.90 25.90
N VAL A 401 10.64 4.64 26.97
CA VAL A 401 9.63 5.14 27.92
C VAL A 401 8.88 6.36 27.37
N GLY A 402 9.49 7.10 26.44
CA GLY A 402 8.92 8.32 25.88
C GLY A 402 9.12 9.56 26.75
N GLY A 403 8.65 10.70 26.26
CA GLY A 403 8.87 12.01 26.90
C GLY A 403 7.65 12.93 26.82
N ASP A 404 7.74 14.07 27.49
CA ASP A 404 6.63 15.01 27.65
C ASP A 404 6.70 16.17 26.65
N VAL A 405 7.91 16.50 26.17
CA VAL A 405 8.13 17.58 25.20
C VAL A 405 8.94 17.09 24.03
N TYR A 406 8.46 17.36 22.83
CA TYR A 406 9.14 16.93 21.62
C TYR A 406 9.08 17.97 20.51
N ALA A 407 10.10 17.96 19.66
CA ALA A 407 10.10 18.68 18.38
C ALA A 407 10.82 17.82 17.34
N ALA A 408 10.26 17.76 16.14
CA ALA A 408 10.80 17.04 15.01
C ALA A 408 10.61 17.86 13.73
N GLY A 409 11.58 17.80 12.84
CA GLY A 409 11.56 18.47 11.55
C GLY A 409 12.10 17.56 10.46
N SER A 410 11.59 17.73 9.24
CA SER A 410 12.09 17.06 8.05
C SER A 410 12.09 18.00 6.86
N ALA A 411 13.08 17.86 6.00
CA ALA A 411 13.16 18.48 4.70
C ALA A 411 13.43 17.37 3.68
N ASN A 412 12.58 17.24 2.67
CA ASN A 412 12.72 16.26 1.60
C ASN A 412 12.66 16.95 0.24
N LEU A 413 13.65 16.66 -0.59
CA LEU A 413 13.66 17.01 -2.00
C LEU A 413 13.18 15.80 -2.81
N LEU A 414 12.07 15.96 -3.52
CA LEU A 414 11.49 14.94 -4.38
C LEU A 414 11.82 15.26 -5.83
N LEU A 415 12.45 14.33 -6.52
CA LEU A 415 12.93 14.44 -7.89
C LEU A 415 12.19 13.39 -8.75
N PRO A 416 11.74 13.71 -9.97
CA PRO A 416 11.30 12.69 -10.90
C PRO A 416 12.47 11.77 -11.29
N LEU A 417 12.17 10.51 -11.60
CA LEU A 417 13.19 9.62 -12.16
C LEU A 417 13.70 10.16 -13.50
N PRO A 418 15.03 10.18 -13.73
CA PRO A 418 15.59 10.68 -14.98
C PRO A 418 15.05 9.85 -16.16
N ARG A 419 14.64 10.54 -17.24
CA ARG A 419 14.08 9.97 -18.50
C ARG A 419 12.67 9.34 -18.40
N VAL A 420 12.09 9.22 -17.20
CA VAL A 420 10.77 8.59 -16.98
C VAL A 420 9.61 9.62 -17.01
N GLY A 421 9.94 10.91 -16.90
CA GLY A 421 8.98 12.03 -16.97
C GLY A 421 8.33 12.36 -15.62
N ALA A 422 7.80 13.58 -15.49
CA ALA A 422 7.22 14.10 -14.25
C ALA A 422 5.84 13.50 -13.91
N ASP A 423 5.15 12.89 -14.88
CA ASP A 423 3.79 12.39 -14.72
C ASP A 423 3.71 11.01 -14.06
N LYS A 424 4.86 10.34 -13.90
CA LYS A 424 4.92 9.00 -13.32
C LYS A 424 4.91 9.05 -11.80
N PRO A 425 4.30 8.04 -11.13
CA PRO A 425 4.15 8.01 -9.67
C PRO A 425 5.44 7.75 -8.89
N PHE A 426 6.59 7.60 -9.56
CA PHE A 426 7.88 7.31 -8.92
C PHE A 426 8.71 8.58 -8.75
N ARG A 427 9.19 8.82 -7.53
CA ARG A 427 10.09 9.94 -7.20
C ARG A 427 11.33 9.43 -6.48
N LEU A 428 12.49 9.96 -6.84
CA LEU A 428 13.66 9.90 -5.97
C LEU A 428 13.48 10.90 -4.84
N GLN A 429 13.82 10.52 -3.61
CA GLN A 429 13.74 11.36 -2.44
C GLN A 429 15.12 11.51 -1.85
N ALA A 430 15.57 12.74 -1.63
CA ALA A 430 16.69 13.03 -0.73
C ALA A 430 16.12 13.73 0.49
N PHE A 431 16.50 13.33 1.69
CA PHE A 431 15.93 13.90 2.91
C PHE A 431 16.97 14.15 3.99
N VAL A 432 16.69 15.15 4.81
CA VAL A 432 17.34 15.40 6.10
C VAL A 432 16.23 15.58 7.11
N ASN A 433 16.33 14.88 8.22
CA ASN A 433 15.34 14.93 9.27
C ASN A 433 16.02 14.90 10.63
N GLY A 434 15.37 15.48 11.63
CA GLY A 434 15.88 15.46 12.98
C GLY A 434 14.79 15.65 14.00
N GLY A 435 15.05 15.21 15.21
CA GLY A 435 14.09 15.32 16.28
C GLY A 435 14.73 15.19 17.65
N ARG A 436 13.98 15.68 18.63
CA ARG A 436 14.35 15.62 20.04
C ARG A 436 13.09 15.40 20.87
N LEU A 437 13.21 14.51 21.84
CA LEU A 437 12.18 14.15 22.80
C LEU A 437 12.81 14.16 24.19
N LEU A 438 12.23 14.90 25.14
CA LEU A 438 12.74 15.07 26.49
C LEU A 438 11.65 14.75 27.53
N PRO A 439 12.01 14.20 28.70
CA PRO A 439 11.10 14.05 29.82
C PRO A 439 11.03 15.36 30.61
N LEU A 440 9.91 15.60 31.28
CA LEU A 440 9.77 16.77 32.15
C LEU A 440 10.67 16.64 33.38
N ARG A 441 11.63 17.56 33.54
CA ARG A 441 12.55 17.60 34.69
C ARG A 441 12.81 19.03 35.15
N THR A 442 12.91 19.22 36.46
CA THR A 442 13.34 20.49 37.08
C THR A 442 14.82 20.77 36.72
N ALA A 443 15.30 22.00 36.92
CA ALA A 443 16.70 22.37 36.68
C ALA A 443 17.72 21.45 37.39
N ASP A 444 17.37 20.96 38.60
CA ASP A 444 18.17 19.99 39.37
C ASP A 444 18.01 18.54 38.89
N ARG A 445 17.35 18.31 37.74
CA ARG A 445 17.04 17.01 37.14
C ARG A 445 16.14 16.10 37.98
N ASN A 446 15.48 16.65 38.98
CA ASN A 446 14.50 15.96 39.79
C ASN A 446 13.11 15.98 39.14
N VAL A 447 12.27 15.06 39.62
CA VAL A 447 10.88 14.92 39.21
C VAL A 447 10.04 16.00 39.93
N PRO A 448 9.22 16.79 39.21
CA PRO A 448 8.45 17.86 39.83
C PRO A 448 7.36 17.31 40.75
N THR A 449 7.20 17.90 41.93
CA THR A 449 6.27 17.47 42.97
C THR A 449 5.16 18.49 43.27
N SER A 450 5.32 19.73 42.82
CA SER A 450 4.36 20.83 42.99
C SER A 450 4.00 21.47 41.65
N SER A 451 2.84 22.14 41.58
CA SER A 451 2.40 22.82 40.35
C SER A 451 3.32 23.97 39.92
N GLY A 452 3.95 24.65 40.89
CA GLY A 452 5.01 25.64 40.63
C GLY A 452 6.24 24.99 40.00
N GLU A 453 6.72 23.88 40.56
CA GLU A 453 7.84 23.11 40.00
C GLU A 453 7.54 22.56 38.60
N VAL A 454 6.29 22.18 38.29
CA VAL A 454 5.91 21.74 36.94
C VAL A 454 6.11 22.87 35.92
N ARG A 455 5.73 24.10 36.27
CA ARG A 455 5.91 25.26 35.39
C ARG A 455 7.40 25.55 35.17
N ASP A 456 8.19 25.51 36.23
CA ASP A 456 9.64 25.75 36.16
C ASP A 456 10.35 24.64 35.37
N ALA A 457 9.99 23.38 35.64
CA ALA A 457 10.46 22.20 34.89
C ALA A 457 10.09 22.29 33.41
N MET A 458 8.92 22.86 33.09
CA MET A 458 8.49 22.98 31.71
C MET A 458 9.28 24.09 30.98
N ALA A 459 9.51 25.23 31.63
CA ALA A 459 10.36 26.29 31.11
C ALA A 459 11.81 25.81 30.92
N SER A 460 12.36 25.05 31.88
CA SER A 460 13.70 24.49 31.77
C SER A 460 13.79 23.45 30.66
N THR A 461 12.80 22.56 30.53
CA THR A 461 12.77 21.54 29.47
C THR A 461 12.66 22.18 28.09
N LEU A 462 11.84 23.23 27.93
CA LEU A 462 11.71 23.97 26.67
C LEU A 462 13.00 24.73 26.29
N SER A 463 13.67 25.33 27.28
CA SER A 463 15.00 25.90 27.09
C SER A 463 16.03 24.82 26.74
N GLU A 464 15.94 23.64 27.36
CA GLU A 464 16.84 22.54 27.06
C GLU A 464 16.67 22.06 25.63
N MET A 465 15.46 22.06 25.06
CA MET A 465 15.20 21.64 23.68
C MET A 465 16.04 22.41 22.65
N THR A 466 16.27 23.71 22.87
CA THR A 466 17.11 24.55 22.00
C THR A 466 18.60 24.40 22.31
N ASN A 467 18.95 23.89 23.49
CA ASN A 467 20.33 23.66 23.90
C ASN A 467 20.92 22.39 23.27
N GLY A 468 21.83 22.58 22.31
CA GLY A 468 22.59 21.53 21.64
C GLY A 468 21.87 20.94 20.43
N LEU A 469 22.59 20.13 19.66
CA LEU A 469 22.05 19.55 18.42
C LEU A 469 20.98 18.47 18.72
N PRO A 470 19.88 18.43 17.94
CA PRO A 470 18.92 17.33 17.97
C PRO A 470 19.54 16.06 17.35
N SER A 471 18.88 14.91 17.49
CA SER A 471 19.27 13.72 16.74
C SER A 471 18.90 13.92 15.28
N VAL A 472 19.87 13.81 14.37
CA VAL A 472 19.70 14.12 12.94
C VAL A 472 20.06 12.89 12.11
N ALA A 473 19.29 12.63 11.07
CA ALA A 473 19.58 11.65 10.03
C ALA A 473 19.44 12.29 8.65
N ALA A 474 20.18 11.75 7.69
CA ALA A 474 20.06 12.12 6.29
C ALA A 474 20.01 10.86 5.43
N GLY A 475 19.36 10.93 4.27
CA GLY A 475 19.17 9.76 3.46
C GLY A 475 18.70 10.03 2.05
N ILE A 476 18.70 8.96 1.26
CA ILE A 476 18.15 8.92 -0.09
C ILE A 476 17.19 7.74 -0.20
N GLY A 477 16.19 7.86 -1.04
CA GLY A 477 15.16 6.85 -1.19
C GLY A 477 14.39 6.94 -2.49
N LEU A 478 13.50 5.96 -2.67
CA LEU A 478 12.56 5.89 -3.77
C LEU A 478 11.14 5.91 -3.19
N VAL A 479 10.31 6.79 -3.73
CA VAL A 479 8.90 6.93 -3.36
C VAL A 479 8.04 6.48 -4.53
N TYR A 480 7.03 5.67 -4.25
CA TYR A 480 5.98 5.28 -5.18
C TYR A 480 4.63 5.74 -4.65
N ALA A 481 3.99 6.65 -5.39
CA ALA A 481 2.67 7.17 -5.07
C ALA A 481 1.57 6.28 -5.70
N HIS A 482 1.02 5.37 -4.92
CA HIS A 482 -0.19 4.64 -5.27
C HIS A 482 -1.43 5.50 -4.92
N PRO A 483 -2.57 5.39 -5.63
CA PRO A 483 -3.77 6.18 -5.33
C PRO A 483 -4.31 6.06 -3.89
N VAL A 484 -3.95 4.97 -3.20
CA VAL A 484 -4.42 4.65 -1.85
C VAL A 484 -3.30 4.78 -0.79
N ALA A 485 -2.03 4.78 -1.22
CA ALA A 485 -0.89 4.61 -0.32
C ALA A 485 0.39 5.21 -0.90
N ARG A 486 1.30 5.63 -0.02
CA ARG A 486 2.64 6.06 -0.40
C ARG A 486 3.65 5.05 0.10
N PHE A 487 4.38 4.44 -0.82
CA PHE A 487 5.45 3.51 -0.51
C PHE A 487 6.78 4.24 -0.56
N GLU A 488 7.58 4.11 0.49
CA GLU A 488 8.94 4.66 0.55
C GLU A 488 9.93 3.55 0.82
N LEU A 489 11.02 3.54 0.03
CA LEU A 489 12.20 2.73 0.25
C LEU A 489 13.36 3.67 0.52
N ASN A 490 13.75 3.80 1.78
CA ASN A 490 14.71 4.81 2.23
C ASN A 490 16.00 4.16 2.75
N PHE A 491 17.14 4.63 2.25
CA PHE A 491 18.44 4.45 2.88
C PHE A 491 18.74 5.67 3.75
N SER A 492 18.98 5.47 5.05
CA SER A 492 19.19 6.54 6.01
C SER A 492 20.48 6.33 6.81
N LEU A 493 21.19 7.42 7.03
CA LEU A 493 22.40 7.48 7.84
C LEU A 493 22.15 8.43 9.03
N PRO A 494 22.16 7.93 10.28
CA PRO A 494 22.10 8.79 11.46
C PRO A 494 23.42 9.57 11.59
N LEU A 495 23.34 10.90 11.59
CA LEU A 495 24.49 11.82 11.66
C LEU A 495 24.81 12.22 13.10
N VAL A 496 23.77 12.48 13.91
CA VAL A 496 23.92 12.90 15.30
C VAL A 496 23.08 11.98 16.19
N LEU A 497 23.74 11.39 17.18
CA LEU A 497 23.15 10.53 18.19
C LEU A 497 23.45 11.11 19.57
N ARG A 498 22.42 11.32 20.39
CA ARG A 498 22.57 11.70 21.80
C ARG A 498 22.81 10.50 22.69
N LYS A 499 23.43 10.71 23.86
CA LYS A 499 23.69 9.64 24.85
C LYS A 499 22.41 8.91 25.26
N ASP A 500 21.31 9.64 25.41
CA ASP A 500 19.98 9.10 25.74
C ASP A 500 19.43 8.20 24.61
N THR A 501 19.83 8.48 23.36
CA THR A 501 19.52 7.66 22.17
C THR A 501 20.59 6.60 21.87
N LEU A 502 21.80 6.75 22.42
CA LEU A 502 22.90 5.81 22.30
C LEU A 502 22.66 4.59 23.17
N ALA A 503 22.01 4.69 24.33
CA ALA A 503 21.62 3.49 25.09
C ALA A 503 20.77 2.53 24.23
N ALA A 504 19.85 3.08 23.42
CA ALA A 504 18.99 2.32 22.51
C ALA A 504 19.74 1.68 21.33
N MET A 505 20.84 2.27 20.84
CA MET A 505 21.65 1.71 19.75
C MET A 505 22.84 0.86 20.25
N ALA A 506 23.48 1.27 21.35
CA ALA A 506 24.69 0.68 21.94
C ALA A 506 24.43 -0.49 22.89
N GLN A 507 23.17 -0.79 23.24
CA GLN A 507 22.82 -2.11 23.77
C GLN A 507 22.52 -3.14 22.67
N TYR A 508 22.60 -2.73 21.41
CA TYR A 508 22.46 -3.62 20.24
C TYR A 508 23.73 -3.70 19.39
N TYR A 509 24.61 -2.70 19.49
CA TYR A 509 26.04 -2.89 19.23
C TYR A 509 26.67 -3.36 20.54
N PRO A 510 27.05 -4.63 20.69
CA PRO A 510 27.69 -5.05 21.94
C PRO A 510 28.95 -4.20 22.16
N GLN A 511 28.96 -3.41 23.25
CA GLN A 511 30.18 -2.84 23.80
C GLN A 511 31.14 -4.01 24.04
N GLN A 512 32.27 -4.00 23.33
CA GLN A 512 33.36 -4.94 23.55
C GLN A 512 33.94 -4.69 24.95
N GLN A 513 33.55 -5.54 25.91
CA GLN A 513 34.31 -5.84 27.12
C GLN A 513 34.55 -7.36 27.20
N PRO A 514 35.66 -7.79 27.81
CA PRO A 514 36.40 -8.96 27.34
C PRO A 514 35.77 -10.28 27.76
N TYR A 515 35.69 -11.18 26.76
CA TYR A 515 35.43 -12.62 26.82
C TYR A 515 34.08 -13.11 27.37
N GLY A 516 33.15 -13.41 26.44
CA GLY A 516 32.04 -14.35 26.64
C GLY A 516 30.81 -14.08 25.78
N ALA A 517 30.66 -14.82 24.67
CA ALA A 517 29.46 -15.05 23.85
C ALA A 517 28.76 -13.82 23.18
N GLN A 518 28.96 -13.68 21.87
CA GLN A 518 28.32 -12.68 20.99
C GLN A 518 27.05 -13.22 20.31
N ALA A 519 25.95 -12.46 20.36
CA ALA A 519 24.81 -12.59 19.45
C ALA A 519 25.06 -11.75 18.18
N SER A 520 24.92 -12.35 17.01
CA SER A 520 25.17 -11.74 15.69
C SER A 520 23.98 -10.91 15.20
N ALA A 521 24.24 -9.63 14.85
CA ALA A 521 23.27 -8.70 14.29
C ALA A 521 23.08 -8.91 12.77
N GLN A 522 21.84 -9.09 12.33
CA GLN A 522 21.45 -9.15 10.91
C GLN A 522 21.04 -7.74 10.43
N ASN A 523 21.86 -7.16 9.56
CA ASN A 523 21.62 -5.88 8.89
C ASN A 523 21.38 -6.18 7.41
N LEU A 524 20.14 -5.99 6.95
CA LEU A 524 19.66 -5.84 5.56
C LEU A 524 18.16 -6.17 5.55
N GLN A 525 17.32 -5.19 5.87
CA GLN A 525 15.86 -5.31 5.87
C GLN A 525 15.27 -4.39 4.80
N PHE A 526 14.53 -4.99 3.87
CA PHE A 526 13.67 -4.29 2.91
C PHE A 526 12.40 -3.87 3.65
N TYR A 527 12.14 -2.56 3.77
CA TYR A 527 10.97 -2.03 4.48
C TYR A 527 9.91 -1.51 3.50
N PRO A 528 8.68 -2.05 3.52
CA PRO A 528 7.53 -1.40 2.88
C PRO A 528 6.88 -0.36 3.80
N SER A 529 6.48 0.79 3.24
CA SER A 529 5.82 1.89 3.98
C SER A 529 4.33 2.02 3.66
N SER A 530 3.56 2.27 4.72
CA SER A 530 2.17 2.77 4.86
C SER A 530 1.11 2.35 3.84
N TYR A 531 0.29 1.38 4.24
CA TYR A 531 -1.11 1.33 3.83
C TYR A 531 -1.91 2.39 4.58
N GLN A 532 -3.07 2.79 4.05
CA GLN A 532 -4.15 3.26 4.92
C GLN A 532 -4.51 2.10 5.85
N SER A 533 -3.91 2.11 7.04
CA SER A 533 -4.25 1.15 8.07
C SER A 533 -5.73 1.29 8.36
N VAL A 534 -6.47 0.21 8.14
CA VAL A 534 -7.90 0.13 8.41
C VAL A 534 -8.08 0.06 9.93
N SER A 535 -7.94 1.24 10.55
CA SER A 535 -8.22 1.60 11.94
C SER A 535 -8.24 0.44 12.94
N GLY A 536 -7.03 0.07 13.36
CA GLY A 536 -6.77 -0.51 14.67
C GLY A 536 -5.61 0.27 15.28
N HIS A 537 -5.90 1.33 16.05
CA HIS A 537 -4.85 2.08 16.78
C HIS A 537 -5.29 2.46 18.19
N THR A 538 -4.46 2.04 19.14
CA THR A 538 -4.52 2.24 20.59
C THR A 538 -3.42 3.20 21.02
N THR A 539 -3.68 4.51 20.96
CA THR A 539 -3.06 5.53 21.82
C THR A 539 -3.74 6.87 21.50
N PRO A 540 -4.25 7.65 22.49
CA PRO A 540 -5.16 8.76 22.19
C PRO A 540 -4.48 10.04 21.67
N SER A 541 -3.20 10.00 21.33
CA SER A 541 -2.39 11.20 21.08
C SER A 541 -1.49 11.19 19.85
N GLN A 542 -1.66 10.20 18.96
CA GLN A 542 -1.18 10.27 17.58
C GLN A 542 -2.36 10.18 16.58
N ALA A 543 -3.59 10.30 17.08
CA ALA A 543 -4.81 10.14 16.32
C ALA A 543 -5.33 11.50 15.83
N THR A 544 -4.91 11.93 14.64
CA THR A 544 -5.82 12.62 13.71
C THR A 544 -5.17 12.66 12.32
N TYR A 545 -5.35 11.57 11.59
CA TYR A 545 -5.13 11.51 10.15
C TYR A 545 -6.10 10.46 9.60
N ASP A 546 -7.24 10.96 9.11
CA ASP A 546 -8.07 10.42 8.01
C ASP A 546 -9.54 10.76 8.25
N GLY A 547 -10.03 11.70 7.43
CA GLY A 547 -11.40 12.18 7.44
C GLY A 547 -11.64 13.44 6.61
N PHE A 548 -10.87 13.68 5.53
CA PHE A 548 -11.16 14.77 4.60
C PHE A 548 -11.58 14.20 3.25
N GLY A 549 -12.82 14.52 2.86
CA GLY A 549 -13.39 14.18 1.57
C GLY A 549 -12.57 14.80 0.44
N GLY A 550 -11.83 13.96 -0.27
CA GLY A 550 -11.26 14.31 -1.57
C GLY A 550 -12.36 14.40 -2.62
N SER A 551 -12.31 15.45 -3.43
CA SER A 551 -13.07 15.61 -4.65
C SER A 551 -12.85 14.42 -5.59
N SER A 552 -13.95 13.87 -6.09
CA SER A 552 -13.98 12.77 -7.06
C SER A 552 -13.56 13.28 -8.44
N ASN A 553 -12.44 12.78 -8.96
CA ASN A 553 -12.15 12.87 -10.40
C ASN A 553 -12.70 11.60 -11.09
N PRO A 554 -13.24 11.72 -12.32
CA PRO A 554 -14.06 10.67 -12.92
C PRO A 554 -13.23 9.60 -13.67
N ALA A 555 -13.79 8.40 -13.68
CA ALA A 555 -13.58 7.30 -14.64
C ALA A 555 -12.23 6.55 -14.63
N ALA A 556 -12.26 5.32 -14.11
CA ALA A 556 -11.55 4.18 -14.70
C ALA A 556 -12.38 2.91 -14.51
N GLN A 557 -12.72 2.26 -15.63
CA GLN A 557 -13.62 1.10 -15.73
C GLN A 557 -13.02 -0.16 -15.09
N ALA A 558 -13.88 -0.90 -14.38
CA ALA A 558 -13.59 -2.20 -13.80
C ALA A 558 -13.84 -3.35 -14.79
N TYR A 559 -12.96 -4.35 -14.80
CA TYR A 559 -13.20 -5.67 -15.37
C TYR A 559 -13.26 -6.71 -14.23
N PRO A 560 -14.17 -7.71 -14.26
CA PRO A 560 -14.29 -8.72 -13.22
C PRO A 560 -13.47 -9.97 -13.56
N VAL A 561 -12.82 -10.58 -12.57
CA VAL A 561 -12.40 -11.99 -12.64
C VAL A 561 -12.68 -12.65 -11.30
N GLY A 562 -13.53 -13.68 -11.33
CA GLY A 562 -13.87 -14.53 -10.19
C GLY A 562 -12.95 -15.75 -10.08
N GLY A 563 -13.00 -16.42 -8.93
CA GLY A 563 -12.37 -17.72 -8.70
C GLY A 563 -12.42 -18.12 -7.24
N VAL A 564 -13.25 -19.13 -6.94
CA VAL A 564 -13.61 -19.69 -5.64
C VAL A 564 -12.62 -20.78 -5.20
N GLY A 565 -12.38 -20.93 -3.90
CA GLY A 565 -11.71 -22.12 -3.33
C GLY A 565 -11.65 -22.13 -1.79
N SER A 566 -12.52 -22.93 -1.17
CA SER A 566 -12.65 -23.21 0.28
C SER A 566 -11.53 -24.08 0.88
N GLY A 567 -11.32 -23.98 2.21
CA GLY A 567 -10.72 -25.03 3.04
C GLY A 567 -10.58 -24.62 4.52
N TYR A 568 -11.15 -25.40 5.45
CA TYR A 568 -11.35 -25.12 6.89
C TYR A 568 -10.76 -26.26 7.76
N GLY A 569 -10.30 -25.94 9.00
CA GLY A 569 -10.01 -26.88 10.14
C GLY A 569 -8.51 -26.99 10.52
N GLY A 570 -8.03 -27.13 11.78
CA GLY A 570 -8.58 -27.26 13.14
C GLY A 570 -7.50 -27.85 14.12
N PHE A 571 -7.30 -27.21 15.29
CA PHE A 571 -6.55 -27.49 16.55
C PHE A 571 -5.73 -28.78 16.89
N GLY A 572 -4.62 -28.60 17.65
CA GLY A 572 -4.05 -29.57 18.65
C GLY A 572 -2.56 -29.37 19.06
N SER A 573 -2.24 -29.37 20.38
CA SER A 573 -0.90 -29.21 21.07
C SER A 573 -0.49 -30.53 21.80
N PRO A 574 0.59 -30.73 22.64
CA PRO A 574 1.85 -30.01 22.97
C PRO A 574 3.18 -30.86 23.12
N SER A 575 4.32 -30.16 23.25
CA SER A 575 5.56 -30.47 24.05
C SER A 575 6.72 -31.37 23.55
N GLY A 576 7.96 -30.97 23.90
CA GLY A 576 9.19 -31.78 23.95
C GLY A 576 10.50 -30.97 23.79
N GLY A 577 11.23 -30.68 24.88
CA GLY A 577 12.54 -29.98 24.85
C GLY A 577 13.73 -30.94 24.92
N VAL A 578 14.90 -30.51 24.41
CA VAL A 578 16.22 -31.14 24.66
C VAL A 578 17.31 -30.06 24.74
N SER A 579 18.12 -30.15 25.79
CA SER A 579 19.28 -29.33 26.12
C SER A 579 20.59 -29.93 25.60
N GLY A 580 21.47 -29.12 24.99
CA GLY A 580 22.86 -29.49 24.67
C GLY A 580 23.83 -28.30 24.88
N ARG A 581 24.84 -28.47 25.74
CA ARG A 581 25.95 -27.53 25.99
C ARG A 581 27.04 -27.75 24.93
N MET A 582 27.54 -26.70 24.29
CA MET A 582 28.69 -26.79 23.39
C MET A 582 29.68 -25.65 23.63
N GLY A 583 30.93 -26.01 23.90
CA GLY A 583 32.06 -25.11 24.08
C GLY A 583 33.34 -25.90 24.01
N GLU A 584 33.77 -26.30 22.80
CA GLU A 584 35.17 -26.59 22.49
C GLU A 584 35.41 -26.66 20.96
N GLN A 585 36.25 -25.74 20.50
CA GLN A 585 37.12 -25.73 19.31
C GLN A 585 36.59 -26.15 17.91
N GLY A 586 36.41 -25.15 17.04
CA GLY A 586 36.36 -25.27 15.57
C GLY A 586 35.53 -24.16 14.90
N GLY A 587 36.07 -22.94 14.77
CA GLY A 587 35.33 -21.77 14.26
C GLY A 587 35.71 -21.37 12.82
N LEU A 588 34.70 -21.01 12.02
CA LEU A 588 34.76 -20.56 10.62
C LEU A 588 35.55 -19.23 10.41
N ARG A 589 36.06 -19.03 9.18
CA ARG A 589 36.87 -17.87 8.76
C ARG A 589 36.05 -16.57 8.68
N THR A 590 36.62 -15.43 9.08
CA THR A 590 35.97 -14.10 9.04
C THR A 590 36.30 -13.29 7.76
N GLY A 591 35.28 -12.67 7.13
CA GLY A 591 35.44 -11.77 5.96
C GLY A 591 34.10 -11.30 5.35
N TRP A 592 34.10 -10.23 4.53
CA TRP A 592 32.90 -9.58 3.91
C TRP A 592 31.95 -10.60 3.27
N LEU A 593 32.48 -11.59 2.55
CA LEU A 593 31.67 -12.60 1.85
C LEU A 593 31.05 -13.67 2.77
N ALA A 594 31.60 -13.89 3.97
CA ALA A 594 31.06 -14.86 4.94
C ALA A 594 29.75 -14.38 5.60
N ALA A 595 29.53 -13.06 5.66
CA ALA A 595 28.27 -12.46 6.17
C ALA A 595 27.07 -12.66 5.22
N PHE A 596 27.31 -13.11 3.99
CA PHE A 596 26.29 -13.50 3.00
C PHE A 596 26.24 -15.03 2.79
N GLY A 597 27.06 -15.80 3.53
CA GLY A 597 27.06 -17.26 3.50
C GLY A 597 26.23 -17.82 4.65
N THR A 598 25.60 -18.97 4.43
CA THR A 598 24.83 -19.70 5.45
C THR A 598 25.53 -20.96 5.90
N GLU A 599 26.86 -20.95 5.90
CA GLU A 599 27.66 -22.08 6.35
C GLU A 599 27.30 -22.41 7.80
N GLY A 600 26.84 -23.65 8.02
CA GLY A 600 26.50 -24.20 9.33
C GLY A 600 27.76 -24.54 10.14
N TYR A 601 27.56 -24.95 11.39
CA TYR A 601 28.64 -25.41 12.27
C TYR A 601 29.36 -26.63 11.67
N ASP A 602 30.64 -26.86 12.04
CA ASP A 602 31.35 -28.08 11.66
C ASP A 602 30.55 -29.32 12.13
N GLY A 603 29.95 -30.03 11.16
CA GLY A 603 29.12 -31.22 11.39
C GLY A 603 27.60 -31.05 11.19
N GLU A 604 27.08 -29.85 10.93
CA GLU A 604 25.66 -29.62 10.61
C GLU A 604 25.46 -29.06 9.19
N PRO A 605 24.48 -29.56 8.41
CA PRO A 605 24.18 -29.01 7.09
C PRO A 605 23.66 -27.56 7.20
N PRO A 606 24.08 -26.65 6.33
CA PRO A 606 23.68 -25.23 6.36
C PRO A 606 22.15 -25.02 6.36
N LEU A 607 21.69 -23.95 7.03
CA LEU A 607 20.27 -23.60 7.21
C LEU A 607 19.50 -23.43 5.88
N LEU A 608 20.22 -23.11 4.80
CA LEU A 608 19.66 -23.03 3.46
C LEU A 608 19.53 -24.42 2.80
N GLU A 609 20.34 -25.41 3.17
CA GLU A 609 20.10 -26.81 2.82
C GLU A 609 18.87 -27.37 3.56
N GLU A 610 18.65 -26.95 4.81
CA GLU A 610 17.44 -27.30 5.60
C GLU A 610 16.16 -26.64 5.05
N LEU A 611 16.26 -25.45 4.44
CA LEU A 611 15.18 -24.78 3.70
C LEU A 611 15.03 -25.23 2.23
N GLY A 612 15.86 -26.17 1.76
CA GLY A 612 15.84 -26.68 0.38
C GLY A 612 16.45 -25.76 -0.69
N VAL A 613 17.26 -24.78 -0.29
CA VAL A 613 18.01 -23.83 -1.14
C VAL A 613 19.51 -24.15 -1.08
N ASN A 614 20.00 -25.00 -1.98
CA ASN A 614 21.42 -25.32 -2.06
C ASN A 614 22.20 -24.31 -2.92
N PHE A 615 23.02 -23.45 -2.30
CA PHE A 615 23.80 -22.41 -3.00
C PHE A 615 24.90 -22.96 -3.89
N GLU A 616 25.49 -24.08 -3.52
CA GLU A 616 26.50 -24.75 -4.32
C GLU A 616 25.86 -25.30 -5.61
N HIS A 617 24.64 -25.82 -5.52
CA HIS A 617 23.86 -26.25 -6.68
C HIS A 617 23.43 -25.06 -7.55
N ILE A 618 22.93 -23.98 -6.94
CA ILE A 618 22.58 -22.74 -7.67
C ILE A 618 23.81 -22.21 -8.42
N ARG A 619 24.96 -22.11 -7.76
CA ARG A 619 26.20 -21.61 -8.36
C ARG A 619 26.70 -22.53 -9.47
N THR A 620 26.72 -23.84 -9.26
CA THR A 620 27.20 -24.82 -10.24
C THR A 620 26.28 -24.85 -11.47
N LYS A 621 24.96 -24.85 -11.27
CA LYS A 621 23.97 -24.76 -12.36
C LYS A 621 24.09 -23.45 -13.12
N THR A 622 24.22 -22.32 -12.42
CA THR A 622 24.40 -20.99 -13.02
C THR A 622 25.70 -20.87 -13.83
N LEU A 623 26.82 -21.38 -13.32
CA LEU A 623 28.10 -21.40 -14.04
C LEU A 623 28.06 -22.35 -15.26
N THR A 624 27.34 -23.46 -15.15
CA THR A 624 27.16 -24.41 -16.27
C THR A 624 26.31 -23.79 -17.39
N VAL A 625 25.26 -23.02 -17.06
CA VAL A 625 24.47 -22.26 -18.05
C VAL A 625 25.28 -21.14 -18.70
N LEU A 626 26.14 -20.48 -17.92
CA LEU A 626 27.01 -19.40 -18.41
C LEU A 626 28.21 -19.90 -19.22
N ASN A 627 28.52 -21.20 -19.20
CA ASN A 627 29.59 -21.77 -20.01
C ASN A 627 29.05 -22.79 -21.03
N PRO A 628 28.74 -22.36 -22.27
CA PRO A 628 28.17 -23.24 -23.30
C PRO A 628 29.15 -24.34 -23.77
N PHE A 629 30.43 -24.24 -23.40
CA PHE A 629 31.44 -25.25 -23.73
C PHE A 629 31.70 -26.26 -22.60
N ALA A 630 31.05 -26.09 -21.44
CA ALA A 630 31.13 -27.05 -20.34
C ALA A 630 30.39 -28.35 -20.71
N ARG A 631 30.97 -29.50 -20.33
CA ARG A 631 30.28 -30.80 -20.44
C ARG A 631 29.23 -30.88 -19.34
N ILE A 632 28.00 -31.20 -19.72
CA ILE A 632 26.87 -31.32 -18.77
C ILE A 632 26.88 -32.73 -18.20
N ASP A 633 27.14 -32.85 -16.90
CA ASP A 633 27.11 -34.14 -16.20
C ASP A 633 25.66 -34.63 -16.03
N GLN A 634 25.45 -35.94 -16.21
CA GLN A 634 24.10 -36.54 -16.19
C GLN A 634 23.41 -36.48 -14.82
N HIS A 635 24.18 -36.30 -13.74
CA HIS A 635 23.69 -36.22 -12.36
C HIS A 635 23.50 -34.77 -11.86
N LEU A 636 23.87 -33.75 -12.63
CA LEU A 636 23.82 -32.33 -12.21
C LEU A 636 22.39 -31.83 -11.91
N MET A 637 21.36 -32.51 -12.43
CA MET A 637 19.95 -32.09 -12.36
C MET A 637 19.05 -33.07 -11.62
N ASP A 638 19.61 -34.02 -10.88
CA ASP A 638 18.82 -34.94 -10.05
C ASP A 638 18.08 -34.19 -8.93
N ASP A 639 18.68 -33.09 -8.44
CA ASP A 639 18.09 -32.20 -7.44
C ASP A 639 17.28 -31.06 -8.09
N SER A 640 16.02 -30.92 -7.66
CA SER A 640 15.04 -29.99 -8.24
C SER A 640 15.04 -28.63 -7.54
N ASP A 641 16.06 -27.81 -7.78
CA ASP A 641 16.10 -26.45 -7.21
C ASP A 641 15.19 -25.49 -8.01
N LEU A 642 14.03 -25.16 -7.44
CA LEU A 642 13.06 -24.23 -8.04
C LEU A 642 13.34 -22.76 -7.67
N TYR A 643 13.99 -22.52 -6.53
CA TYR A 643 14.24 -21.18 -5.99
C TYR A 643 15.13 -20.32 -6.89
N GLY A 644 16.21 -20.87 -7.46
CA GLY A 644 17.07 -20.16 -8.39
C GLY A 644 16.35 -19.77 -9.68
N ALA A 645 15.51 -20.66 -10.22
CA ALA A 645 14.68 -20.40 -11.38
C ALA A 645 13.67 -19.26 -11.14
N LEU A 646 13.00 -19.26 -9.98
CA LEU A 646 12.07 -18.18 -9.59
C LEU A 646 12.78 -16.83 -9.42
N LEU A 647 13.98 -16.84 -8.81
CA LEU A 647 14.78 -15.63 -8.63
C LEU A 647 15.09 -14.94 -9.96
N TYR A 648 15.52 -15.69 -10.98
CA TYR A 648 15.85 -15.12 -12.29
C TYR A 648 14.63 -14.57 -13.04
N ILE A 649 13.46 -15.21 -12.90
CA ILE A 649 12.20 -14.71 -13.50
C ILE A 649 11.76 -13.42 -12.82
N VAL A 650 11.83 -13.34 -11.49
CA VAL A 650 11.51 -12.12 -10.74
C VAL A 650 12.46 -11.00 -11.12
N LEU A 651 13.76 -11.29 -11.18
CA LEU A 651 14.80 -10.31 -11.50
C LEU A 651 14.69 -9.79 -12.95
N TYR A 652 14.29 -10.64 -13.89
CA TYR A 652 13.91 -10.20 -15.24
C TYR A 652 12.71 -9.24 -15.21
N GLY A 653 11.67 -9.58 -14.45
CA GLY A 653 10.47 -8.75 -14.27
C GLY A 653 10.77 -7.39 -13.65
N THR A 654 11.66 -7.33 -12.66
CA THR A 654 12.07 -6.06 -12.03
C THR A 654 12.85 -5.18 -13.01
N PHE A 655 13.73 -5.74 -13.83
CA PHE A 655 14.45 -4.98 -14.85
C PHE A 655 13.54 -4.45 -15.95
N LEU A 656 12.54 -5.22 -16.39
CA LEU A 656 11.54 -4.72 -17.33
C LEU A 656 10.64 -3.63 -16.72
N LEU A 657 10.31 -3.74 -15.43
CA LEU A 657 9.57 -2.69 -14.71
C LEU A 657 10.36 -1.37 -14.69
N LEU A 658 11.67 -1.43 -14.42
CA LEU A 658 12.54 -0.26 -14.46
C LEU A 658 12.66 0.33 -15.88
N SER A 659 12.47 -0.49 -16.92
CA SER A 659 12.44 -0.07 -18.33
C SER A 659 11.10 0.57 -18.77
N GLY A 660 10.06 0.54 -17.92
CA GLY A 660 8.89 1.43 -18.05
C GLY A 660 7.56 0.79 -18.47
N LYS A 661 7.43 -0.55 -18.53
CA LYS A 661 6.14 -1.23 -18.71
C LYS A 661 5.94 -2.39 -17.72
N VAL A 662 4.72 -2.52 -17.20
CA VAL A 662 4.34 -3.56 -16.22
C VAL A 662 3.68 -4.72 -16.96
N PHE A 663 4.47 -5.72 -17.37
CA PHE A 663 3.97 -6.94 -18.03
C PHE A 663 3.95 -8.16 -17.10
N TYR A 664 3.98 -7.98 -15.77
CA TYR A 664 4.10 -9.09 -14.80
C TYR A 664 3.10 -10.23 -15.04
N GLY A 665 1.83 -9.91 -15.35
CA GLY A 665 0.82 -10.92 -15.65
C GLY A 665 1.12 -11.73 -16.92
N TYR A 666 1.67 -11.10 -17.97
CA TYR A 666 2.05 -11.79 -19.22
C TYR A 666 3.32 -12.62 -19.04
N ILE A 667 4.31 -12.11 -18.31
CA ILE A 667 5.55 -12.84 -18.01
C ILE A 667 5.20 -14.10 -17.20
N TYR A 668 4.36 -13.97 -16.18
CA TYR A 668 3.89 -15.09 -15.37
C TYR A 668 3.06 -16.08 -16.19
N GLY A 669 2.09 -15.60 -16.97
CA GLY A 669 1.23 -16.45 -17.79
C GLY A 669 2.01 -17.25 -18.84
N VAL A 670 2.93 -16.61 -19.57
CA VAL A 670 3.78 -17.27 -20.56
C VAL A 670 4.78 -18.22 -19.89
N ALA A 671 5.35 -17.85 -18.74
CA ALA A 671 6.27 -18.72 -18.01
C ALA A 671 5.57 -19.99 -17.50
N VAL A 672 4.40 -19.88 -16.86
CA VAL A 672 3.66 -21.03 -16.32
C VAL A 672 3.09 -21.89 -17.45
N PHE A 673 2.39 -21.30 -18.43
CA PHE A 673 1.81 -22.08 -19.52
C PHE A 673 2.90 -22.70 -20.42
N GLY A 674 3.97 -21.95 -20.70
CA GLY A 674 5.08 -22.42 -21.51
C GLY A 674 5.90 -23.52 -20.84
N THR A 675 6.15 -23.45 -19.52
CA THR A 675 6.82 -24.52 -18.77
C THR A 675 5.98 -25.80 -18.74
N VAL A 676 4.66 -25.70 -18.56
CA VAL A 676 3.73 -26.86 -18.64
C VAL A 676 3.72 -27.46 -20.05
N ALA A 677 3.60 -26.64 -21.09
CA ALA A 677 3.58 -27.12 -22.47
C ALA A 677 4.90 -27.80 -22.88
N LEU A 678 6.04 -27.21 -22.53
CA LEU A 678 7.36 -27.81 -22.78
C LEU A 678 7.57 -29.10 -21.99
N HIS A 679 7.10 -29.16 -20.74
CA HIS A 679 7.16 -30.38 -19.95
C HIS A 679 6.36 -31.52 -20.60
N LEU A 680 5.14 -31.25 -21.09
CA LEU A 680 4.31 -32.24 -21.78
C LEU A 680 4.99 -32.74 -23.06
N ILE A 681 5.50 -31.82 -23.90
CA ILE A 681 6.17 -32.19 -25.16
C ILE A 681 7.42 -33.02 -24.89
N LEU A 682 8.26 -32.61 -23.94
CA LEU A 682 9.52 -33.30 -23.64
C LEU A 682 9.29 -34.63 -22.91
N SER A 683 8.25 -34.71 -22.08
CA SER A 683 7.85 -35.97 -21.43
C SER A 683 7.42 -37.01 -22.47
N LEU A 684 6.64 -36.60 -23.49
CA LEU A 684 6.23 -37.46 -24.61
C LEU A 684 7.41 -37.89 -25.51
N MET A 685 8.48 -37.10 -25.58
CA MET A 685 9.67 -37.43 -26.38
C MET A 685 10.69 -38.30 -25.63
N SER A 686 10.60 -38.39 -24.30
CA SER A 686 11.56 -39.13 -23.48
C SER A 686 11.26 -40.63 -23.42
N PRO A 687 12.28 -41.51 -23.41
CA PRO A 687 12.08 -42.95 -23.36
C PRO A 687 11.53 -43.42 -22.00
N ALA A 688 10.57 -44.35 -22.01
CA ALA A 688 10.10 -45.03 -20.80
C ALA A 688 11.16 -46.01 -20.28
N LEU A 689 11.41 -46.03 -18.97
CA LEU A 689 12.30 -47.01 -18.35
C LEU A 689 11.54 -48.34 -18.16
N ASP A 690 12.01 -49.42 -18.79
CA ASP A 690 11.53 -50.78 -18.49
C ASP A 690 12.01 -51.18 -17.08
N THR A 691 11.08 -51.41 -16.16
CA THR A 691 11.38 -51.96 -14.84
C THR A 691 11.67 -53.46 -14.95
N ALA A 692 12.92 -53.82 -15.22
CA ALA A 692 13.39 -55.19 -15.00
C ALA A 692 13.65 -55.39 -13.49
N PRO A 693 13.16 -56.48 -12.87
CA PRO A 693 13.44 -56.76 -11.46
C PRO A 693 14.92 -57.13 -11.29
N VAL A 694 15.61 -56.37 -10.43
CA VAL A 694 16.95 -56.67 -9.94
C VAL A 694 16.89 -57.98 -9.14
N PRO A 695 17.73 -59.01 -9.41
CA PRO A 695 17.79 -60.19 -8.57
C PRO A 695 18.41 -59.82 -7.21
N THR A 696 17.57 -59.75 -6.18
CA THR A 696 18.01 -59.68 -4.79
C THR A 696 18.69 -61.00 -4.43
N ALA A 697 19.88 -60.90 -3.83
CA ALA A 697 20.63 -62.02 -3.30
C ALA A 697 19.78 -62.82 -2.30
N ALA A 698 19.65 -64.12 -2.56
CA ALA A 698 18.89 -65.05 -1.75
C ALA A 698 19.65 -65.43 -0.47
N ASP A 699 18.94 -65.35 0.65
CA ASP A 699 19.22 -66.01 1.93
C ASP A 699 18.81 -67.49 1.81
N PRO A 700 19.66 -68.50 2.14
CA PRO A 700 19.48 -69.87 1.64
C PRO A 700 18.65 -70.81 2.56
N THR A 701 17.65 -70.33 3.30
CA THR A 701 16.98 -71.19 4.31
C THR A 701 15.45 -71.26 4.26
N ASN A 702 14.78 -70.79 3.20
CA ASN A 702 13.32 -70.96 3.14
C ASN A 702 12.80 -71.22 1.72
N TYR A 703 12.93 -72.46 1.27
CA TYR A 703 12.31 -72.96 0.04
C TYR A 703 10.99 -73.66 0.38
N SER A 704 9.87 -72.98 0.15
CA SER A 704 8.52 -73.57 0.16
C SER A 704 7.89 -73.40 -1.23
N PRO A 705 7.67 -74.47 -2.02
CA PRO A 705 7.32 -74.36 -3.43
C PRO A 705 5.81 -74.40 -3.65
N HIS A 706 5.02 -73.50 -3.05
CA HIS A 706 3.62 -73.30 -3.43
C HIS A 706 3.12 -71.91 -3.06
N HIS A 707 3.34 -70.93 -3.93
CA HIS A 707 2.41 -69.80 -4.02
C HIS A 707 2.36 -69.25 -5.45
N LYS A 708 1.20 -69.42 -6.09
CA LYS A 708 0.81 -68.78 -7.35
C LYS A 708 0.56 -67.29 -7.07
N PRO A 709 1.15 -66.33 -7.82
CA PRO A 709 0.77 -64.94 -7.69
C PRO A 709 -0.57 -64.72 -8.40
N THR A 710 -1.56 -64.28 -7.64
CA THR A 710 -2.84 -63.80 -8.14
C THR A 710 -2.66 -62.42 -8.79
N MET A 711 -3.08 -62.30 -10.05
CA MET A 711 -3.28 -61.02 -10.71
C MET A 711 -4.51 -60.33 -10.12
N SER A 712 -4.33 -59.17 -9.49
CA SER A 712 -5.38 -58.16 -9.28
C SER A 712 -4.75 -56.84 -8.87
N ASP A 713 -4.52 -55.97 -9.85
CA ASP A 713 -4.93 -54.56 -9.86
C ASP A 713 -4.07 -53.77 -10.85
N ALA A 714 -4.39 -53.96 -12.13
CA ALA A 714 -4.14 -52.96 -13.15
C ALA A 714 -5.13 -51.80 -12.91
N SER A 715 -4.69 -50.79 -12.15
CA SER A 715 -5.34 -49.48 -12.15
C SER A 715 -4.58 -48.56 -13.10
N ALA A 716 -5.31 -48.09 -14.11
CA ALA A 716 -4.85 -47.21 -15.16
C ALA A 716 -4.40 -45.85 -14.59
N ALA A 717 -3.08 -45.62 -14.55
CA ALA A 717 -2.47 -44.30 -14.44
C ALA A 717 -1.55 -44.11 -15.66
N GLY A 718 -1.77 -43.04 -16.40
CA GLY A 718 -1.15 -42.79 -17.71
C GLY A 718 0.38 -42.87 -17.72
N HIS A 719 0.93 -43.44 -18.79
CA HIS A 719 2.35 -43.56 -19.07
C HIS A 719 3.04 -42.18 -19.17
N PHE A 720 3.45 -41.61 -18.04
CA PHE A 720 4.35 -40.46 -17.98
C PHE A 720 5.75 -40.92 -17.57
N SER A 721 6.77 -40.48 -18.31
CA SER A 721 8.18 -40.88 -18.13
C SER A 721 8.69 -40.61 -16.71
N ALA A 722 9.31 -41.62 -16.08
CA ALA A 722 9.85 -41.51 -14.72
C ALA A 722 11.15 -40.66 -14.63
N THR A 723 11.77 -40.29 -15.76
CA THR A 723 13.06 -39.58 -15.77
C THR A 723 12.92 -38.04 -15.68
N LEU A 724 11.86 -37.48 -16.25
CA LEU A 724 11.65 -36.04 -16.36
C LEU A 724 10.46 -35.60 -15.50
N THR A 725 10.71 -35.07 -14.30
CA THR A 725 9.64 -34.51 -13.45
C THR A 725 9.35 -33.05 -13.82
N PHE A 726 8.13 -32.58 -13.53
CA PHE A 726 7.73 -31.18 -13.73
C PHE A 726 8.67 -30.17 -13.04
N PRO A 727 9.03 -30.31 -11.74
CA PRO A 727 9.94 -29.37 -11.07
C PRO A 727 11.35 -29.36 -11.69
N ARG A 728 11.86 -30.51 -12.16
CA ARG A 728 13.14 -30.55 -12.93
C ARG A 728 13.04 -29.76 -14.23
N SER A 729 11.93 -29.89 -14.94
CA SER A 729 11.70 -29.16 -16.20
C SER A 729 11.61 -27.65 -15.97
N ALA A 730 10.90 -27.22 -14.93
CA ALA A 730 10.79 -25.81 -14.54
C ALA A 730 12.15 -25.22 -14.10
N SER A 731 12.95 -26.00 -13.35
CA SER A 731 14.31 -25.64 -12.95
C SER A 731 15.20 -25.39 -14.16
N VAL A 732 15.31 -26.35 -15.09
CA VAL A 732 16.13 -26.23 -16.32
C VAL A 732 15.77 -24.97 -17.10
N LEU A 733 14.48 -24.70 -17.28
CA LEU A 733 13.99 -23.55 -18.05
C LEU A 733 14.32 -22.21 -17.39
N GLY A 734 14.19 -22.13 -16.06
CA GLY A 734 14.45 -20.90 -15.31
C GLY A 734 15.94 -20.56 -15.17
N TYR A 735 16.82 -21.55 -14.97
CA TYR A 735 18.27 -21.30 -14.94
C TYR A 735 18.79 -20.83 -16.31
N CYS A 736 18.31 -21.45 -17.38
CA CYS A 736 18.68 -21.06 -18.75
C CYS A 736 18.14 -19.68 -19.16
N PHE A 737 17.35 -19.00 -18.30
CA PHE A 737 16.83 -17.65 -18.54
C PHE A 737 17.86 -16.53 -18.29
N LEU A 738 18.97 -16.85 -17.62
CA LEU A 738 19.97 -15.89 -17.17
C LEU A 738 20.57 -15.00 -18.27
N PRO A 739 20.89 -15.48 -19.49
CA PRO A 739 21.36 -14.58 -20.56
C PRO A 739 20.36 -13.47 -20.89
N LEU A 740 19.05 -13.77 -20.90
CA LEU A 740 18.01 -12.76 -21.12
C LEU A 740 17.93 -11.74 -19.98
N VAL A 741 18.12 -12.19 -18.74
CA VAL A 741 18.23 -11.32 -17.56
C VAL A 741 19.38 -10.31 -17.70
N LEU A 742 20.54 -10.75 -18.18
CA LEU A 742 21.67 -9.86 -18.43
C LEU A 742 21.35 -8.85 -19.55
N THR A 743 20.66 -9.27 -20.61
CA THR A 743 20.26 -8.33 -21.66
C THR A 743 19.21 -7.31 -21.19
N SER A 744 18.29 -7.69 -20.30
CA SER A 744 17.32 -6.74 -19.76
C SER A 744 17.96 -5.74 -18.79
N LEU A 745 19.01 -6.13 -18.06
CA LEU A 745 19.85 -5.20 -17.29
C LEU A 745 20.50 -4.14 -18.18
N VAL A 746 21.08 -4.56 -19.32
CA VAL A 746 21.64 -3.63 -20.31
C VAL A 746 20.54 -2.74 -20.90
N GLY A 747 19.33 -3.28 -21.07
CA GLY A 747 18.14 -2.55 -21.52
C GLY A 747 17.65 -1.44 -20.59
N ILE A 748 18.12 -1.38 -19.34
CA ILE A 748 17.86 -0.25 -18.43
C ILE A 748 18.71 0.97 -18.82
N LEU A 749 19.93 0.73 -19.30
CA LEU A 749 20.91 1.78 -19.61
C LEU A 749 20.85 2.22 -21.07
N ILE A 750 20.56 1.28 -21.98
CA ILE A 750 20.63 1.47 -23.44
C ILE A 750 19.29 1.04 -24.08
N PRO A 751 18.72 1.81 -25.03
CA PRO A 751 17.51 1.40 -25.74
C PRO A 751 17.75 0.14 -26.59
N MET A 752 16.89 -0.87 -26.44
CA MET A 752 17.00 -2.16 -27.13
C MET A 752 16.33 -2.19 -28.52
N ASP A 753 15.74 -1.09 -28.99
CA ASP A 753 15.20 -0.93 -30.37
C ASP A 753 16.29 -0.54 -31.39
N THR A 754 17.56 -0.68 -31.02
CA THR A 754 18.71 -0.47 -31.91
C THR A 754 19.13 -1.78 -32.54
N MET A 755 19.86 -1.73 -33.67
CA MET A 755 20.42 -2.94 -34.29
C MET A 755 21.30 -3.72 -33.31
N PHE A 756 21.98 -3.01 -32.41
CA PHE A 756 22.71 -3.61 -31.29
C PHE A 756 21.78 -4.38 -30.34
N GLY A 757 20.64 -3.81 -29.95
CA GLY A 757 19.66 -4.49 -29.10
C GLY A 757 19.08 -5.75 -29.75
N TYR A 758 18.70 -5.70 -31.03
CA TYR A 758 18.23 -6.89 -31.76
C TYR A 758 19.31 -7.98 -31.85
N LEU A 759 20.56 -7.62 -32.13
CA LEU A 759 21.68 -8.58 -32.18
C LEU A 759 21.99 -9.16 -30.79
N LEU A 760 21.95 -8.33 -29.75
CA LEU A 760 22.21 -8.76 -28.38
C LEU A 760 21.12 -9.71 -27.86
N THR A 761 19.84 -9.39 -28.10
CA THR A 761 18.72 -10.26 -27.71
C THR A 761 18.69 -11.56 -28.49
N THR A 762 18.97 -11.54 -29.80
CA THR A 762 19.04 -12.77 -30.61
C THR A 762 20.20 -13.67 -30.18
N ALA A 763 21.36 -13.09 -29.86
CA ALA A 763 22.49 -13.83 -29.27
C ALA A 763 22.13 -14.45 -27.91
N ALA A 764 21.43 -13.71 -27.05
CA ALA A 764 20.99 -14.21 -25.75
C ALA A 764 19.94 -15.33 -25.87
N VAL A 765 18.97 -15.21 -26.77
CA VAL A 765 17.99 -16.28 -27.06
C VAL A 765 18.70 -17.52 -27.60
N GLY A 766 19.65 -17.35 -28.51
CA GLY A 766 20.49 -18.44 -29.01
C GLY A 766 21.25 -19.14 -27.88
N TRP A 767 21.80 -18.36 -26.95
CA TRP A 767 22.50 -18.87 -25.77
C TRP A 767 21.58 -19.64 -24.82
N CYS A 768 20.41 -19.08 -24.48
CA CYS A 768 19.38 -19.74 -23.67
C CYS A 768 18.95 -21.08 -24.28
N THR A 769 18.68 -21.08 -25.59
CA THR A 769 18.25 -22.26 -26.34
C THR A 769 19.33 -23.33 -26.40
N TYR A 770 20.58 -22.92 -26.65
CA TYR A 770 21.70 -23.84 -26.71
C TYR A 770 21.95 -24.48 -25.35
N SER A 771 21.98 -23.69 -24.26
CA SER A 771 22.15 -24.22 -22.89
C SER A 771 21.00 -25.16 -22.50
N SER A 772 19.75 -24.73 -22.70
CA SER A 772 18.55 -25.50 -22.30
C SER A 772 18.42 -26.82 -23.06
N SER A 773 18.65 -26.81 -24.37
CA SER A 773 18.61 -28.04 -25.19
C SER A 773 19.67 -29.07 -24.78
N GLY A 774 20.86 -28.61 -24.35
CA GLY A 774 21.92 -29.48 -23.83
C GLY A 774 21.50 -30.15 -22.52
N MET A 775 20.92 -29.40 -21.59
CA MET A 775 20.46 -29.90 -20.30
C MET A 775 19.30 -30.88 -20.44
N PHE A 776 18.31 -30.58 -21.29
CA PHE A 776 17.20 -31.51 -21.52
C PHE A 776 17.63 -32.81 -22.21
N CYS A 777 18.59 -32.78 -23.14
CA CYS A 777 19.12 -34.00 -23.76
C CYS A 777 19.92 -34.86 -22.75
N ALA A 778 20.60 -34.23 -21.80
CA ALA A 778 21.31 -34.93 -20.72
C ALA A 778 20.33 -35.60 -19.75
N VAL A 779 19.30 -34.87 -19.28
CA VAL A 779 18.32 -35.36 -18.30
C VAL A 779 17.38 -36.41 -18.87
N ALA A 780 16.84 -36.19 -20.09
CA ALA A 780 15.92 -37.12 -20.73
C ALA A 780 16.62 -38.27 -21.48
N ARG A 781 17.96 -38.37 -21.38
CA ARG A 781 18.79 -39.38 -22.06
C ARG A 781 18.58 -39.45 -23.59
N MET A 782 18.15 -38.36 -24.21
CA MET A 782 17.87 -38.28 -25.64
C MET A 782 19.16 -37.97 -26.43
N ARG A 783 19.97 -39.00 -26.69
CA ARG A 783 21.21 -38.87 -27.49
C ARG A 783 20.89 -38.62 -28.96
N GLY A 784 21.43 -37.54 -29.54
CA GLY A 784 21.34 -37.23 -30.97
C GLY A 784 20.10 -36.44 -31.44
N MET A 785 19.17 -36.09 -30.54
CA MET A 785 17.91 -35.38 -30.89
C MET A 785 17.90 -33.89 -30.50
N ARG A 786 19.07 -33.29 -30.24
CA ARG A 786 19.20 -31.92 -29.70
C ARG A 786 18.54 -30.85 -30.56
N GLY A 787 18.57 -30.99 -31.88
CA GLY A 787 17.90 -30.06 -32.80
C GLY A 787 16.37 -30.05 -32.66
N LEU A 788 15.77 -31.23 -32.44
CA LEU A 788 14.32 -31.38 -32.28
C LEU A 788 13.84 -30.80 -30.94
N VAL A 789 14.66 -30.92 -29.89
CA VAL A 789 14.42 -30.33 -28.56
C VAL A 789 14.65 -28.81 -28.58
N ALA A 790 15.62 -28.32 -29.35
CA ALA A 790 15.96 -26.90 -29.41
C ALA A 790 14.86 -26.02 -30.01
N TYR A 791 14.08 -26.53 -30.97
CA TYR A 791 13.03 -25.76 -31.65
C TYR A 791 11.94 -25.20 -30.70
N PRO A 792 11.23 -26.01 -29.90
CA PRO A 792 10.20 -25.49 -28.98
C PRO A 792 10.81 -24.63 -27.86
N LEU A 793 12.06 -24.91 -27.44
CA LEU A 793 12.79 -24.08 -26.46
C LEU A 793 13.13 -22.70 -27.03
N ALA A 794 13.53 -22.63 -28.31
CA ALA A 794 13.81 -21.37 -28.98
C ALA A 794 12.56 -20.49 -29.03
N LEU A 795 11.41 -21.06 -29.41
CA LEU A 795 10.14 -20.32 -29.44
C LEU A 795 9.79 -19.76 -28.07
N PHE A 796 9.96 -20.55 -27.00
CA PHE A 796 9.73 -20.09 -25.63
C PHE A 796 10.60 -18.88 -25.27
N TYR A 797 11.92 -18.94 -25.51
CA TYR A 797 12.82 -17.83 -25.18
C TYR A 797 12.69 -16.62 -26.12
N VAL A 798 12.32 -16.81 -27.39
CA VAL A 798 12.04 -15.72 -28.35
C VAL A 798 10.90 -14.84 -27.84
N VAL A 799 9.83 -15.43 -27.27
CA VAL A 799 8.71 -14.64 -26.72
C VAL A 799 9.20 -13.69 -25.63
N PHE A 800 10.07 -14.15 -24.72
CA PHE A 800 10.66 -13.28 -23.70
C PHE A 800 11.61 -12.25 -24.29
N GLY A 801 12.45 -12.61 -25.27
CA GLY A 801 13.32 -11.66 -25.96
C GLY A 801 12.54 -10.53 -26.65
N ILE A 802 11.45 -10.85 -27.33
CA ILE A 802 10.51 -9.89 -27.91
C ILE A 802 9.95 -8.97 -26.83
N MET A 803 9.49 -9.53 -25.69
CA MET A 803 9.01 -8.71 -24.57
C MET A 803 10.08 -7.74 -24.05
N GLY A 804 11.35 -8.16 -23.99
CA GLY A 804 12.46 -7.29 -23.61
C GLY A 804 12.63 -6.09 -24.55
N ILE A 805 12.59 -6.34 -25.86
CA ILE A 805 12.73 -5.28 -26.88
C ILE A 805 11.54 -4.32 -26.86
N PHE A 806 10.30 -4.83 -26.85
CA PHE A 806 9.08 -4.00 -26.86
C PHE A 806 8.80 -3.30 -25.53
N SER A 807 9.34 -3.81 -24.42
CA SER A 807 9.31 -3.12 -23.14
C SER A 807 10.24 -1.89 -23.14
N SER A 808 11.41 -1.99 -23.78
CA SER A 808 12.36 -0.86 -23.91
C SER A 808 11.86 0.31 -24.76
N ARG A 809 10.77 0.11 -25.51
CA ARG A 809 10.04 1.20 -26.18
C ARG A 809 9.37 2.08 -25.13
N GLY A 810 10.13 3.02 -24.59
CA GLY A 810 9.60 4.24 -24.00
C GLY A 810 8.74 4.96 -25.04
N SER A 811 7.63 5.54 -24.60
CA SER A 811 6.60 6.23 -25.40
C SER A 811 7.08 7.49 -26.15
N GLY A 812 8.34 7.58 -26.56
CA GLY A 812 8.91 8.79 -27.16
C GLY A 812 8.67 8.95 -28.66
N THR A 813 8.57 7.86 -29.44
CA THR A 813 8.51 7.94 -30.92
C THR A 813 7.12 7.85 -31.52
N LEU A 814 6.13 7.32 -30.80
CA LEU A 814 4.72 7.35 -31.24
C LEU A 814 4.05 8.70 -30.96
N ALA A 815 4.37 9.36 -29.84
CA ALA A 815 3.88 10.71 -29.55
C ALA A 815 4.45 11.78 -30.51
N ALA A 816 5.69 11.62 -30.97
CA ALA A 816 6.31 12.53 -31.94
C ALA A 816 5.70 12.44 -33.36
N LYS A 817 5.00 11.34 -33.69
CA LYS A 817 4.29 11.20 -34.97
C LYS A 817 2.80 11.53 -34.89
N THR A 818 2.23 11.63 -33.69
CA THR A 818 0.82 12.04 -33.48
C THR A 818 0.67 13.51 -33.06
N GLY A 819 1.77 14.22 -32.79
CA GLY A 819 1.80 15.67 -32.48
C GLY A 819 2.10 16.57 -33.68
N ALA A 820 2.16 16.01 -34.89
CA ALA A 820 2.26 16.76 -36.14
C ALA A 820 1.08 16.37 -37.06
N ALA A 821 -0.12 16.74 -36.64
CA ALA A 821 -1.31 16.90 -37.47
C ALA A 821 -2.28 17.83 -36.77
#